data_AF-A0AAW7M4U5-F1
#
_entry.id   AF-A0AAW7M4U5-F1
#
_cell.length_a   1.000
_cell.length_b   1.000
_cell.length_c   1.000
_cell.angle_alpha   90.00
_cell.angle_beta   90.00
_cell.angle_gamma   90.00
#
_symmetry.space_group_name_H-M   'P 1'
#
loop_
_entity.id
_entity.type
_entity.pdbx_description
1 polymer ?
#
loop_
_entity_poly.entity_id
_entity_poly.type
_entity_poly.pdbx_seq_one_letter_code
_entity_poly.pdbx_strand_id
1 'polypeptide(L)'
;MRRPVRIGLTVAAAIVTAGASSMLIRALVTNGDAPVPVSPEQMATLSSDTFRVGIDGASGGVFELSHPADSYGTTFVANPDIHPDWDIDDSRWVGDLVMRVDGAERLTSASDDIRTVASSGDRVVVAYDGEAAREDGIRGFGLTETYALTGEDRDVFDWSITLTNPSSEPLTIEDLGVPMLMNAWWNAGDQTAIYEQNVVRHSYVAGDGSYAYWQRPNGEGPFLVMVPKPGTSLEFRDKSRTGQTIFGELDPAWEGLVTFAIHSAVLQPEREGKIGGYLPATSGTVPAGGSASYGFTFRWAADYTDLRDVLFDAGVVDVVSLPGMVVPTDTDVTLAVRATGGIEGVAGEDGRSVSVTSVGTRNGYELYRLTMPRLGPNKVTVTFDGGRTSVLQYYAIAPVETLIDSHARFLVDHQQARTEHDYDGAFLQWSMATGKPVSWHDYPGGGWKEWMAGGSDDSGLAPALYLARKNLTSPDQAEIDALDRYIDSFLLGYLQAATEDGERTWQVYRWYDGCDGTPCDQGVWRAYNYTHIANTYVAMYEVATTYPNLETARPAREYLDLAFRTLEAMFTKIPLPTPIGDAAHDLGLMGEGTYPEILAALDGEGMIAQAAALRSLLDAKSETLFAQKYPFASEASIDTTGFEASYVFAKMYDDEALKDRVQRSSLAARGMQPLWYYYGSDNRHMGESWWNLGYETQLGAWQQQDYLREEMAAGDRDFDESMRSTYGALLAGWANINAGQISADPANIGAASWQYQSQLGVPEPNWAFMPQIDGWWAWSGEADLGFWGGLRASEVAVVEDRIVGLYAYGGDLSASASGLSIVPRDGVRQRATFYQHGGFRFELTGARYARATVDNALTEITLAVEHGAAGGGAFTMRLSRAVDGTYAVEVDGEAAGSLAVEGGAGTATVDLPGGSGEVRLTRELAPASR
;
A
#
# COMPACT_ATOMS: atom_id res chain seq x y z
N MET A 1 -45.90 -19.19 45.80
CA MET A 1 -44.53 -19.74 45.75
C MET A 1 -44.33 -20.48 44.45
N ARG A 2 -43.56 -19.88 43.53
CA ARG A 2 -42.66 -20.49 42.53
C ARG A 2 -42.39 -19.43 41.45
N ARG A 3 -41.09 -19.17 41.24
CA ARG A 3 -40.51 -18.19 40.33
C ARG A 3 -40.85 -18.52 38.86
N PRO A 4 -40.97 -17.53 37.96
CA PRO A 4 -40.90 -17.79 36.52
C PRO A 4 -39.44 -17.83 36.05
N VAL A 5 -39.22 -18.72 35.07
CA VAL A 5 -37.97 -19.03 34.38
C VAL A 5 -37.66 -17.93 33.37
N ARG A 6 -36.41 -17.43 33.36
CA ARG A 6 -35.86 -16.60 32.27
C ARG A 6 -35.45 -17.53 31.12
N ILE A 7 -36.00 -17.30 29.94
CA ILE A 7 -35.53 -17.86 28.67
C ILE A 7 -34.60 -16.82 28.06
N GLY A 8 -33.31 -17.14 27.94
CA GLY A 8 -32.37 -16.38 27.15
C GLY A 8 -32.52 -16.77 25.68
N LEU A 9 -32.74 -15.80 24.81
CA LEU A 9 -32.68 -15.96 23.36
C LEU A 9 -31.21 -15.80 22.95
N THR A 10 -30.61 -16.87 22.45
CA THR A 10 -29.35 -16.82 21.69
C THR A 10 -29.72 -16.53 20.24
N VAL A 11 -29.27 -15.39 19.71
CA VAL A 11 -29.39 -15.06 18.28
C VAL A 11 -28.29 -15.82 17.55
N ALA A 12 -28.67 -16.78 16.72
CA ALA A 12 -27.77 -17.47 15.80
C ALA A 12 -27.55 -16.58 14.57
N ALA A 13 -26.30 -16.22 14.30
CA ALA A 13 -25.89 -15.59 13.04
C ALA A 13 -26.09 -16.60 11.90
N ALA A 14 -26.88 -16.22 10.90
CA ALA A 14 -27.13 -17.02 9.71
C ALA A 14 -26.02 -16.74 8.69
N ILE A 15 -25.09 -17.69 8.55
CA ILE A 15 -24.15 -17.76 7.43
C ILE A 15 -24.95 -18.15 6.19
N VAL A 16 -25.09 -17.23 5.23
CA VAL A 16 -25.69 -17.51 3.92
C VAL A 16 -24.59 -17.91 2.95
N THR A 17 -24.38 -19.22 2.80
CA THR A 17 -23.63 -19.79 1.67
C THR A 17 -24.49 -19.76 0.42
N ALA A 18 -24.04 -19.11 -0.65
CA ALA A 18 -24.66 -19.20 -1.97
C ALA A 18 -23.61 -19.41 -3.07
N GLY A 19 -23.61 -20.60 -3.68
CA GLY A 19 -23.40 -20.72 -5.13
C GLY A 19 -22.04 -21.17 -5.69
N ALA A 20 -21.30 -22.09 -5.07
CA ALA A 20 -20.21 -22.78 -5.77
C ALA A 20 -20.78 -23.91 -6.66
N SER A 21 -20.51 -23.84 -7.96
CA SER A 21 -20.80 -24.92 -8.91
C SER A 21 -20.00 -26.16 -8.53
N SER A 22 -20.70 -27.28 -8.35
CA SER A 22 -20.16 -28.55 -7.87
C SER A 22 -19.12 -29.15 -8.83
N MET A 23 -17.83 -28.99 -8.54
CA MET A 23 -16.84 -30.04 -8.78
C MET A 23 -16.69 -30.83 -7.48
N LEU A 24 -17.15 -32.09 -7.50
CA LEU A 24 -16.96 -33.03 -6.40
C LEU A 24 -15.45 -33.25 -6.16
N ILE A 25 -14.87 -32.50 -5.23
CA ILE A 25 -13.75 -33.00 -4.43
C ILE A 25 -14.41 -33.75 -3.27
N ARG A 26 -14.22 -35.07 -3.23
CA ARG A 26 -14.65 -35.89 -2.08
C ARG A 26 -13.93 -35.37 -0.84
N ALA A 27 -14.61 -34.57 -0.02
CA ALA A 27 -14.27 -34.44 1.39
C ALA A 27 -14.40 -35.84 2.01
N LEU A 28 -13.27 -36.50 2.27
CA LEU A 28 -13.24 -37.60 3.22
C LEU A 28 -13.56 -36.98 4.59
N VAL A 29 -14.83 -37.06 5.00
CA VAL A 29 -15.21 -36.89 6.39
C VAL A 29 -14.66 -38.10 7.14
N THR A 30 -13.42 -38.01 7.61
CA THR A 30 -12.94 -38.85 8.69
C THR A 30 -13.52 -38.28 9.97
N ASN A 31 -14.48 -38.99 10.59
CA ASN A 31 -14.75 -38.84 12.01
C ASN A 31 -13.48 -39.28 12.76
N GLY A 32 -12.52 -38.37 12.90
CA GLY A 32 -11.38 -38.49 13.81
C GLY A 32 -11.69 -37.68 15.06
N ASP A 33 -11.27 -38.20 16.22
CA ASP A 33 -11.33 -37.47 17.48
C ASP A 33 -10.63 -36.10 17.37
N ALA A 34 -11.00 -35.15 18.23
CA ALA A 34 -10.37 -33.84 18.30
C ALA A 34 -8.83 -33.96 18.33
N PRO A 35 -8.08 -33.07 17.64
CA PRO A 35 -6.62 -33.11 17.64
C PRO A 35 -6.08 -33.14 19.06
N VAL A 36 -5.11 -34.02 19.30
CA VAL A 36 -4.36 -34.07 20.55
C VAL A 36 -3.48 -32.81 20.54
N PRO A 37 -3.56 -31.93 21.54
CA PRO A 37 -2.64 -30.79 21.66
C PRO A 37 -1.21 -31.31 21.59
N VAL A 38 -0.31 -30.60 20.89
CA VAL A 38 1.11 -30.97 20.87
C VAL A 38 1.58 -31.09 22.32
N SER A 39 1.97 -32.29 22.74
CA SER A 39 2.42 -32.49 24.11
C SER A 39 3.75 -31.76 24.29
N PRO A 40 3.88 -30.84 25.27
CA PRO A 40 5.14 -30.15 25.56
C PRO A 40 6.31 -31.11 25.83
N GLU A 41 6.03 -32.38 26.13
CA GLU A 41 7.02 -33.43 26.39
C GLU A 41 7.76 -33.91 25.12
N GLN A 42 7.29 -33.57 23.92
CA GLN A 42 7.90 -33.99 22.64
C GLN A 42 8.67 -32.86 21.92
N MET A 43 8.64 -31.63 22.43
CA MET A 43 9.35 -30.49 21.85
C MET A 43 10.73 -30.26 22.46
N ALA A 44 11.75 -30.13 21.62
CA ALA A 44 13.06 -29.60 22.00
C ALA A 44 13.02 -28.07 22.01
N THR A 45 13.11 -27.46 23.19
CA THR A 45 13.01 -26.00 23.35
C THR A 45 14.38 -25.34 23.48
N LEU A 46 14.64 -24.30 22.69
CA LEU A 46 15.70 -23.34 22.88
C LEU A 46 15.12 -22.06 23.49
N SER A 47 15.77 -21.52 24.53
CA SER A 47 15.29 -20.31 25.21
C SER A 47 16.42 -19.39 25.67
N SER A 48 16.12 -18.10 25.59
CA SER A 48 16.84 -16.96 26.16
C SER A 48 15.81 -15.91 26.63
N ASP A 49 16.25 -14.72 27.03
CA ASP A 49 15.34 -13.62 27.38
C ASP A 49 14.67 -13.00 26.13
N THR A 50 15.23 -13.25 24.93
CA THR A 50 14.79 -12.68 23.64
C THR A 50 14.11 -13.71 22.74
N PHE A 51 14.47 -14.99 22.81
CA PHE A 51 13.90 -16.04 21.98
C PHE A 51 13.31 -17.17 22.80
N ARG A 52 12.17 -17.66 22.33
CA ARG A 52 11.66 -18.98 22.64
C ARG A 52 11.38 -19.70 21.32
N VAL A 53 12.14 -20.77 21.08
CA VAL A 53 12.06 -21.57 19.85
C VAL A 53 11.74 -23.01 20.22
N GLY A 54 10.64 -23.54 19.72
CA GLY A 54 10.18 -24.89 19.96
C GLY A 54 10.31 -25.74 18.70
N ILE A 55 11.21 -26.73 18.72
CA ILE A 55 11.42 -27.66 17.62
C ILE A 55 10.73 -28.97 17.97
N ASP A 56 9.83 -29.44 17.11
CA ASP A 56 9.11 -30.68 17.35
C ASP A 56 10.03 -31.91 17.15
N GLY A 57 9.94 -32.86 18.09
CA GLY A 57 10.80 -34.04 18.11
C GLY A 57 10.47 -35.09 17.04
N ALA A 58 9.29 -35.02 16.42
CA ALA A 58 8.87 -35.97 15.39
C ALA A 58 9.10 -35.42 13.98
N SER A 59 8.64 -34.20 13.72
CA SER A 59 8.78 -33.51 12.43
C SER A 59 10.13 -32.81 12.25
N GLY A 60 10.82 -32.44 13.33
CA GLY A 60 11.99 -31.56 13.26
C GLY A 60 11.66 -30.12 12.86
N GLY A 61 10.38 -29.79 12.64
CA GLY A 61 9.91 -28.46 12.30
C GLY A 61 9.83 -27.53 13.51
N VAL A 62 9.90 -26.23 13.26
CA VAL A 62 9.75 -25.17 14.27
C VAL A 62 8.27 -24.89 14.47
N PHE A 63 7.73 -25.26 15.64
CA PHE A 63 6.32 -25.07 16.00
C PHE A 63 6.07 -23.85 16.89
N GLU A 64 7.13 -23.32 17.50
CA GLU A 64 7.09 -22.10 18.29
C GLU A 64 8.28 -21.22 17.89
N LEU A 65 8.00 -19.97 17.56
CA LEU A 65 9.01 -18.93 17.36
C LEU A 65 8.43 -17.61 17.89
N SER A 66 8.79 -17.26 19.11
CA SER A 66 8.19 -16.15 19.84
C SER A 66 9.21 -15.34 20.62
N HIS A 67 8.86 -14.09 20.91
CA HIS A 67 9.62 -13.22 21.81
C HIS A 67 9.02 -13.32 23.22
N PRO A 68 9.75 -13.78 24.26
CA PRO A 68 9.19 -14.02 25.60
C PRO A 68 8.54 -12.80 26.28
N ALA A 69 8.99 -11.58 25.93
CA ALA A 69 8.42 -10.34 26.44
C ALA A 69 7.30 -9.74 25.58
N ASP A 70 6.91 -10.37 24.48
CA ASP A 70 5.81 -9.88 23.64
C ASP A 70 4.48 -9.97 24.39
N SER A 71 3.84 -8.81 24.60
CA SER A 71 2.59 -8.71 25.35
C SER A 71 1.42 -9.41 24.67
N TYR A 72 1.53 -9.65 23.36
CA TYR A 72 0.52 -10.38 22.62
C TYR A 72 0.74 -11.89 22.69
N GLY A 73 1.95 -12.37 22.99
CA GLY A 73 2.25 -13.81 23.00
C GLY A 73 2.17 -14.43 21.60
N THR A 74 2.51 -13.65 20.56
CA THR A 74 2.46 -14.13 19.17
C THR A 74 3.54 -15.19 18.94
N THR A 75 3.13 -16.35 18.41
CA THR A 75 4.06 -17.24 17.70
C THR A 75 4.04 -16.90 16.22
N PHE A 76 5.20 -16.68 15.63
CA PHE A 76 5.34 -16.17 14.26
C PHE A 76 5.19 -17.27 13.21
N VAL A 77 5.25 -18.54 13.62
CA VAL A 77 5.13 -19.72 12.75
C VAL A 77 3.80 -20.42 12.95
N ALA A 78 3.27 -21.02 11.89
CA ALA A 78 2.13 -21.93 12.00
C ALA A 78 2.55 -23.25 12.63
N ASN A 79 1.59 -23.97 13.20
CA ASN A 79 1.78 -25.28 13.81
C ASN A 79 0.45 -26.06 13.79
N PRO A 80 0.43 -27.35 14.20
CA PRO A 80 -0.80 -28.16 14.21
C PRO A 80 -1.94 -27.62 15.09
N ASP A 81 -1.64 -26.82 16.12
CA ASP A 81 -2.67 -26.20 16.98
C ASP A 81 -3.33 -24.99 16.28
N ILE A 82 -2.55 -24.23 15.49
CA ILE A 82 -3.03 -23.07 14.72
C ILE A 82 -3.76 -23.51 13.46
N HIS A 83 -3.20 -24.49 12.73
CA HIS A 83 -3.75 -24.96 11.46
C HIS A 83 -3.59 -26.49 11.30
N PRO A 84 -4.46 -27.29 11.94
CA PRO A 84 -4.32 -28.75 11.99
C PRO A 84 -4.37 -29.44 10.62
N ASP A 85 -5.04 -28.83 9.63
CA ASP A 85 -5.13 -29.39 8.28
C ASP A 85 -3.77 -29.45 7.54
N TRP A 86 -2.75 -28.77 8.08
CA TRP A 86 -1.38 -28.79 7.55
C TRP A 86 -0.49 -29.85 8.24
N ASP A 87 -1.00 -30.53 9.27
CA ASP A 87 -0.32 -31.64 9.93
C ASP A 87 -0.48 -32.94 9.12
N ILE A 88 0.33 -33.04 8.07
CA ILE A 88 0.38 -34.18 7.14
C ILE A 88 1.82 -34.69 6.98
N ASP A 89 1.96 -35.88 6.39
CA ASP A 89 3.28 -36.49 6.12
C ASP A 89 4.19 -35.59 5.26
N ASP A 90 3.62 -34.90 4.25
CA ASP A 90 4.33 -33.86 3.48
C ASP A 90 4.09 -32.47 4.07
N SER A 91 4.25 -32.35 5.40
CA SER A 91 4.21 -31.06 6.06
C SER A 91 5.35 -30.18 5.56
N ARG A 92 5.17 -28.86 5.63
CA ARG A 92 6.14 -27.86 5.17
C ARG A 92 6.40 -26.87 6.28
N TRP A 93 6.58 -27.38 7.50
CA TRP A 93 6.79 -26.55 8.67
C TRP A 93 8.06 -25.74 8.49
N VAL A 94 8.19 -24.61 9.18
CA VAL A 94 9.44 -23.84 9.15
C VAL A 94 10.58 -24.75 9.60
N GLY A 95 11.60 -24.91 8.75
CA GLY A 95 12.66 -25.90 8.92
C GLY A 95 12.63 -27.03 7.89
N ASP A 96 11.50 -27.32 7.25
CA ASP A 96 11.50 -28.25 6.13
C ASP A 96 12.21 -27.65 4.90
N LEU A 97 12.80 -28.51 4.07
CA LEU A 97 13.47 -28.14 2.83
C LEU A 97 12.81 -28.84 1.63
N VAL A 98 12.67 -28.08 0.54
CA VAL A 98 12.24 -28.60 -0.76
C VAL A 98 13.44 -28.54 -1.70
N MET A 99 13.87 -29.67 -2.24
CA MET A 99 15.06 -29.73 -3.07
C MET A 99 14.85 -30.52 -4.35
N ARG A 100 15.71 -30.24 -5.32
CA ARG A 100 15.94 -31.09 -6.48
C ARG A 100 17.44 -31.39 -6.57
N VAL A 101 17.82 -32.66 -6.42
CA VAL A 101 19.22 -33.12 -6.39
C VAL A 101 19.41 -34.21 -7.43
N ASP A 102 20.37 -34.04 -8.34
CA ASP A 102 20.68 -34.94 -9.46
C ASP A 102 19.44 -35.40 -10.24
N GLY A 103 18.51 -34.49 -10.52
CA GLY A 103 17.32 -34.76 -11.31
C GLY A 103 16.13 -35.33 -10.55
N ALA A 104 16.21 -35.49 -9.23
CA ALA A 104 15.13 -36.04 -8.40
C ALA A 104 14.67 -35.06 -7.32
N GLU A 105 13.37 -35.01 -7.05
CA GLU A 105 12.81 -34.28 -5.92
C GLU A 105 13.21 -34.94 -4.60
N ARG A 106 13.54 -34.09 -3.62
CA ARG A 106 14.05 -34.48 -2.29
C ARG A 106 13.40 -33.60 -1.22
N LEU A 107 12.66 -34.22 -0.32
CA LEU A 107 11.89 -33.54 0.71
C LEU A 107 12.29 -34.05 2.10
N THR A 108 12.54 -33.13 3.03
CA THR A 108 12.78 -33.46 4.44
C THR A 108 11.54 -34.06 5.09
N SER A 109 10.36 -33.51 4.78
CA SER A 109 9.05 -33.96 5.26
C SER A 109 8.78 -35.43 4.94
N ALA A 110 9.14 -35.88 3.73
CA ALA A 110 9.02 -37.25 3.26
C ALA A 110 10.12 -38.22 3.77
N SER A 111 10.86 -37.85 4.81
CA SER A 111 12.04 -38.59 5.31
C SER A 111 11.99 -38.86 6.81
N ASP A 112 10.78 -39.00 7.35
CA ASP A 112 10.50 -39.28 8.76
C ASP A 112 11.17 -40.56 9.27
N ASP A 113 11.27 -41.59 8.42
CA ASP A 113 11.83 -42.91 8.75
C ASP A 113 13.35 -42.90 9.03
N ILE A 114 14.06 -41.90 8.52
CA ILE A 114 15.51 -41.71 8.73
C ILE A 114 15.84 -40.46 9.54
N ARG A 115 14.84 -39.64 9.88
CA ARG A 115 15.03 -38.40 10.65
C ARG A 115 15.44 -38.72 12.08
N THR A 116 16.41 -37.96 12.58
CA THR A 116 16.75 -37.93 14.00
C THR A 116 16.75 -36.51 14.52
N VAL A 117 16.07 -36.27 15.65
CA VAL A 117 16.07 -34.99 16.35
C VAL A 117 16.80 -35.15 17.68
N ALA A 118 17.90 -34.43 17.84
CA ALA A 118 18.74 -34.50 19.03
C ALA A 118 18.96 -33.11 19.63
N SER A 119 18.55 -32.94 20.89
CA SER A 119 18.83 -31.72 21.66
C SER A 119 20.11 -31.89 22.49
N SER A 120 20.97 -30.89 22.47
CA SER A 120 22.21 -30.85 23.25
C SER A 120 22.52 -29.44 23.72
N GLY A 121 22.15 -29.11 24.95
CA GLY A 121 22.43 -27.80 25.53
C GLY A 121 21.61 -26.69 24.85
N ASP A 122 22.28 -25.80 24.13
CA ASP A 122 21.75 -24.63 23.44
C ASP A 122 21.51 -24.84 21.94
N ARG A 123 21.53 -26.09 21.49
CA ARG A 123 21.30 -26.48 20.10
C ARG A 123 20.38 -27.69 19.96
N VAL A 124 19.66 -27.72 18.84
CA VAL A 124 18.91 -28.86 18.34
C VAL A 124 19.44 -29.22 16.96
N VAL A 125 19.74 -30.50 16.75
CA VAL A 125 20.22 -31.03 15.47
C VAL A 125 19.15 -31.95 14.90
N VAL A 126 18.76 -31.68 13.67
CA VAL A 126 17.87 -32.54 12.87
C VAL A 126 18.72 -33.15 11.76
N ALA A 127 18.88 -34.46 11.74
CA ALA A 127 19.74 -35.15 10.78
C ALA A 127 18.96 -36.22 10.01
N TYR A 128 19.29 -36.33 8.73
CA TYR A 128 18.76 -37.30 7.77
C TYR A 128 19.94 -38.07 7.18
N ASP A 129 20.29 -39.17 7.84
CA ASP A 129 21.38 -40.04 7.45
C ASP A 129 20.82 -41.35 6.88
N GLY A 130 21.06 -41.61 5.59
CA GLY A 130 20.70 -42.87 4.96
C GLY A 130 19.82 -42.70 3.72
N GLU A 131 18.90 -43.64 3.54
CA GLU A 131 18.03 -43.75 2.37
C GLU A 131 16.58 -43.81 2.86
N ALA A 132 15.85 -42.71 2.72
CA ALA A 132 14.44 -42.67 3.08
C ALA A 132 13.64 -43.76 2.33
N ALA A 133 12.61 -44.32 2.97
CA ALA A 133 11.77 -45.33 2.35
C ALA A 133 10.99 -44.78 1.14
N ARG A 134 10.55 -43.52 1.22
CA ARG A 134 9.85 -42.83 0.13
C ARG A 134 10.81 -42.46 -1.01
N GLU A 135 10.27 -42.39 -2.22
CA GLU A 135 11.07 -42.07 -3.42
C GLU A 135 11.49 -40.59 -3.46
N ASP A 136 10.63 -39.72 -2.95
CA ASP A 136 10.79 -38.27 -2.85
C ASP A 136 11.49 -37.82 -1.55
N GLY A 137 11.87 -38.74 -0.67
CA GLY A 137 12.65 -38.44 0.54
C GLY A 137 14.15 -38.22 0.28
N ILE A 138 14.92 -37.91 1.32
CA ILE A 138 16.37 -37.72 1.29
C ILE A 138 17.06 -39.07 1.00
N ARG A 139 17.87 -39.08 -0.07
CA ARG A 139 18.53 -40.27 -0.62
C ARG A 139 19.82 -39.88 -1.33
N GLY A 140 20.86 -40.69 -1.20
CA GLY A 140 22.16 -40.50 -1.86
C GLY A 140 23.09 -39.46 -1.20
N PHE A 141 22.62 -38.71 -0.22
CA PHE A 141 23.40 -37.71 0.53
C PHE A 141 22.92 -37.60 1.98
N GLY A 142 23.78 -37.10 2.86
CA GLY A 142 23.40 -36.76 4.23
C GLY A 142 22.97 -35.30 4.31
N LEU A 143 21.95 -35.02 5.12
CA LEU A 143 21.49 -33.67 5.41
C LEU A 143 21.49 -33.46 6.93
N THR A 144 22.02 -32.32 7.37
CA THR A 144 21.95 -31.93 8.78
C THR A 144 21.52 -30.48 8.89
N GLU A 145 20.50 -30.25 9.70
CA GLU A 145 20.04 -28.94 10.11
C GLU A 145 20.40 -28.73 11.57
N THR A 146 20.94 -27.56 11.90
CA THR A 146 21.28 -27.18 13.27
C THR A 146 20.60 -25.88 13.62
N TYR A 147 19.78 -25.92 14.67
CA TYR A 147 19.14 -24.80 15.30
C TYR A 147 19.90 -24.44 16.57
N ALA A 148 20.28 -23.18 16.75
CA ALA A 148 20.97 -22.73 17.95
C ALA A 148 20.59 -21.29 18.31
N LEU A 149 20.67 -20.95 19.59
CA LEU A 149 20.67 -19.54 20.01
C LEU A 149 22.12 -19.10 20.20
N THR A 150 22.53 -18.13 19.39
CA THR A 150 23.89 -17.57 19.33
C THR A 150 23.87 -16.07 19.66
N GLY A 151 25.04 -15.43 19.65
CA GLY A 151 25.20 -14.07 20.19
C GLY A 151 25.60 -14.10 21.67
N GLU A 152 26.05 -12.95 22.19
CA GLU A 152 26.49 -12.84 23.59
C GLU A 152 25.32 -13.10 24.56
N ASP A 153 24.15 -12.56 24.22
CA ASP A 153 22.92 -12.68 25.00
C ASP A 153 21.97 -13.76 24.47
N ARG A 154 22.44 -14.60 23.53
CA ARG A 154 21.62 -15.64 22.88
C ARG A 154 20.40 -15.04 22.18
N ASP A 155 20.64 -13.93 21.51
CA ASP A 155 19.71 -13.01 20.84
C ASP A 155 19.70 -13.18 19.31
N VAL A 156 20.32 -14.24 18.80
CA VAL A 156 20.28 -14.61 17.39
C VAL A 156 19.86 -16.06 17.27
N PHE A 157 18.73 -16.34 16.64
CA PHE A 157 18.36 -17.70 16.27
C PHE A 157 19.06 -18.09 14.97
N ASP A 158 20.04 -18.98 15.06
CA ASP A 158 20.83 -19.49 13.93
C ASP A 158 20.24 -20.81 13.42
N TRP A 159 19.99 -20.86 12.12
CA TRP A 159 19.62 -22.07 11.39
C TRP A 159 20.69 -22.36 10.34
N SER A 160 21.39 -23.47 10.50
CA SER A 160 22.43 -23.94 9.58
C SER A 160 22.01 -25.23 8.90
N ILE A 161 22.17 -25.29 7.58
CA ILE A 161 21.83 -26.42 6.71
C ILE A 161 23.13 -26.95 6.10
N THR A 162 23.43 -28.24 6.22
CA THR A 162 24.64 -28.84 5.63
C THR A 162 24.29 -30.11 4.87
N LEU A 163 24.62 -30.12 3.58
CA LEU A 163 24.53 -31.30 2.72
C LEU A 163 25.91 -31.95 2.65
N THR A 164 25.97 -33.25 2.89
CA THR A 164 27.21 -34.06 2.83
C THR A 164 27.08 -35.09 1.73
N ASN A 165 28.06 -35.12 0.83
CA ASN A 165 28.12 -36.08 -0.25
C ASN A 165 29.02 -37.26 0.12
N PRO A 166 28.48 -38.44 0.47
CA PRO A 166 29.29 -39.61 0.81
C PRO A 166 29.86 -40.34 -0.42
N SER A 167 29.45 -39.95 -1.63
CA SER A 167 29.78 -40.65 -2.86
C SER A 167 31.13 -40.21 -3.45
N SER A 168 31.57 -40.92 -4.49
CA SER A 168 32.79 -40.61 -5.26
C SER A 168 32.56 -39.63 -6.42
N GLU A 169 31.31 -39.25 -6.69
CA GLU A 169 30.94 -38.31 -7.76
C GLU A 169 30.35 -37.04 -7.13
N PRO A 170 30.46 -35.87 -7.78
CA PRO A 170 29.82 -34.65 -7.28
C PRO A 170 28.29 -34.75 -7.35
N LEU A 171 27.59 -34.14 -6.37
CA LEU A 171 26.14 -33.94 -6.42
C LEU A 171 25.83 -32.56 -7.00
N THR A 172 24.78 -32.48 -7.81
CA THR A 172 24.22 -31.22 -8.31
C THR A 172 22.94 -30.90 -7.54
N ILE A 173 22.92 -29.74 -6.88
CA ILE A 173 21.72 -29.19 -6.23
C ILE A 173 21.07 -28.26 -7.26
N GLU A 174 20.09 -28.77 -8.00
CA GLU A 174 19.39 -27.98 -9.03
C GLU A 174 18.49 -26.93 -8.37
N ASP A 175 17.72 -27.34 -7.37
CA ASP A 175 16.89 -26.46 -6.56
C ASP A 175 17.09 -26.71 -5.07
N LEU A 176 17.05 -25.64 -4.27
CA LEU A 176 17.02 -25.68 -2.82
C LEU A 176 16.13 -24.53 -2.32
N GLY A 177 14.94 -24.87 -1.86
CA GLY A 177 13.92 -23.97 -1.35
C GLY A 177 13.66 -24.15 0.15
N VAL A 178 13.42 -23.02 0.82
CA VAL A 178 13.04 -22.94 2.23
C VAL A 178 11.58 -22.46 2.35
N PRO A 179 10.60 -23.38 2.50
CA PRO A 179 9.22 -23.03 2.79
C PRO A 179 9.10 -22.30 4.14
N MET A 180 8.31 -21.22 4.15
CA MET A 180 8.04 -20.40 5.33
C MET A 180 6.57 -20.48 5.68
N LEU A 181 6.17 -21.52 6.41
CA LEU A 181 4.79 -21.70 6.87
C LEU A 181 4.54 -20.86 8.14
N MET A 182 4.29 -19.57 7.91
CA MET A 182 4.15 -18.55 8.96
C MET A 182 2.72 -18.48 9.49
N ASN A 183 2.53 -17.86 10.66
CA ASN A 183 1.23 -17.63 11.27
C ASN A 183 0.46 -16.49 10.57
N ALA A 184 0.10 -16.70 9.31
CA ALA A 184 -0.50 -15.70 8.43
C ALA A 184 -1.87 -16.13 7.86
N TRP A 185 -2.63 -16.93 8.62
CA TRP A 185 -4.02 -17.25 8.30
C TRP A 185 -4.95 -16.17 8.88
N TRP A 186 -5.50 -15.31 8.03
CA TRP A 186 -6.29 -14.17 8.45
C TRP A 186 -7.79 -14.45 8.40
N ASN A 187 -8.33 -14.88 9.54
CA ASN A 187 -9.76 -15.12 9.68
C ASN A 187 -10.52 -13.78 9.80
N ALA A 188 -11.15 -13.33 8.72
CA ALA A 188 -11.88 -12.06 8.66
C ALA A 188 -12.94 -11.87 9.77
N GLY A 189 -13.45 -12.96 10.35
CA GLY A 189 -14.38 -12.94 11.48
C GLY A 189 -13.77 -12.54 12.84
N ASP A 190 -12.45 -12.42 12.95
CA ASP A 190 -11.74 -12.03 14.17
C ASP A 190 -10.59 -11.05 13.87
N GLN A 191 -10.96 -9.77 13.74
CA GLN A 191 -10.00 -8.68 13.51
C GLN A 191 -8.98 -8.55 14.66
N THR A 192 -9.34 -8.90 15.90
CA THR A 192 -8.38 -8.79 17.02
C THR A 192 -7.28 -9.84 16.86
N ALA A 193 -7.63 -11.08 16.52
CA ALA A 193 -6.63 -12.11 16.23
C ALA A 193 -5.74 -11.73 15.04
N ILE A 194 -6.31 -11.22 13.95
CA ILE A 194 -5.54 -10.76 12.78
C ILE A 194 -4.48 -9.72 13.18
N TYR A 195 -4.89 -8.69 13.92
CA TYR A 195 -4.02 -7.56 14.24
C TYR A 195 -3.06 -7.84 15.41
N GLU A 196 -3.36 -8.80 16.29
CA GLU A 196 -2.57 -9.04 17.51
C GLU A 196 -1.85 -10.39 17.54
N GLN A 197 -2.23 -11.37 16.72
CA GLN A 197 -1.68 -12.73 16.76
C GLN A 197 -1.18 -13.24 15.42
N ASN A 198 -1.66 -12.71 14.30
CA ASN A 198 -1.16 -13.08 12.98
C ASN A 198 -0.07 -12.13 12.51
N VAL A 199 0.72 -12.59 11.54
CA VAL A 199 1.81 -11.81 10.95
C VAL A 199 1.60 -11.61 9.46
N VAL A 200 2.09 -10.48 8.97
CA VAL A 200 2.21 -10.15 7.56
C VAL A 200 3.68 -10.16 7.16
N ARG A 201 3.95 -10.70 5.97
CA ARG A 201 5.30 -10.83 5.41
C ARG A 201 5.71 -9.57 4.67
N HIS A 202 7.01 -9.26 4.77
CA HIS A 202 7.70 -8.28 3.94
C HIS A 202 9.03 -8.86 3.44
N SER A 203 9.16 -9.12 2.14
CA SER A 203 10.32 -9.80 1.56
C SER A 203 11.11 -9.00 0.52
N TYR A 204 12.43 -9.18 0.51
CA TYR A 204 13.38 -8.63 -0.44
C TYR A 204 14.35 -9.74 -0.89
N VAL A 205 14.14 -10.29 -2.10
CA VAL A 205 14.96 -11.38 -2.65
C VAL A 205 16.00 -10.81 -3.61
N ALA A 206 17.20 -10.55 -3.12
CA ALA A 206 18.20 -9.74 -3.80
C ALA A 206 19.61 -10.34 -3.73
N GLY A 207 19.75 -11.66 -3.88
CA GLY A 207 21.04 -12.33 -3.76
C GLY A 207 21.56 -12.27 -2.33
N ASP A 208 22.78 -11.76 -2.16
CA ASP A 208 23.47 -11.73 -0.87
C ASP A 208 22.91 -10.67 0.10
N GLY A 209 22.19 -9.67 -0.44
CA GLY A 209 21.51 -8.64 0.35
C GLY A 209 20.05 -8.97 0.67
N SER A 210 19.62 -10.22 0.47
CA SER A 210 18.24 -10.62 0.71
C SER A 210 17.86 -10.56 2.19
N TYR A 211 16.59 -10.29 2.46
CA TYR A 211 16.00 -10.46 3.78
C TYR A 211 14.48 -10.65 3.67
N ALA A 212 13.88 -11.18 4.74
CA ALA A 212 12.44 -11.11 4.95
C ALA A 212 12.19 -10.69 6.39
N TYR A 213 11.12 -9.94 6.64
CA TYR A 213 10.64 -9.72 7.99
C TYR A 213 9.14 -9.95 8.09
N TRP A 214 8.70 -10.30 9.29
CA TRP A 214 7.31 -10.49 9.63
C TRP A 214 6.95 -9.61 10.81
N GLN A 215 5.77 -9.02 10.74
CA GLN A 215 5.24 -8.15 11.79
C GLN A 215 3.74 -8.33 11.87
N ARG A 216 3.13 -7.91 12.98
CA ARG A 216 1.67 -7.86 13.09
C ARG A 216 1.10 -6.69 12.30
N PRO A 217 -0.13 -6.80 11.76
CA PRO A 217 -0.84 -5.69 11.11
C PRO A 217 -1.13 -4.50 12.03
N ASN A 218 -1.01 -4.62 13.35
CA ASN A 218 -1.11 -3.49 14.29
C ASN A 218 0.12 -2.56 14.27
N GLY A 219 1.23 -2.95 13.61
CA GLY A 219 2.47 -2.19 13.54
C GLY A 219 3.27 -2.10 14.84
N GLU A 220 2.85 -2.81 15.89
CA GLU A 220 3.56 -2.85 17.17
C GLU A 220 4.58 -4.00 17.17
N GLY A 221 5.85 -3.67 17.42
CA GLY A 221 6.93 -4.64 17.49
C GLY A 221 6.76 -5.69 18.58
N PRO A 222 7.56 -6.77 18.54
CA PRO A 222 8.75 -6.91 17.70
C PRO A 222 8.45 -7.43 16.29
N PHE A 223 9.37 -7.16 15.36
CA PHE A 223 9.40 -7.71 14.01
C PHE A 223 10.43 -8.83 13.94
N LEU A 224 10.05 -9.99 13.40
CA LEU A 224 10.98 -11.11 13.18
C LEU A 224 11.70 -10.90 11.85
N VAL A 225 13.02 -10.76 11.88
CA VAL A 225 13.85 -10.49 10.69
C VAL A 225 14.70 -11.73 10.38
N MET A 226 14.60 -12.24 9.16
CA MET A 226 15.37 -13.35 8.60
C MET A 226 16.37 -12.84 7.55
N VAL A 227 17.63 -13.23 7.68
CA VAL A 227 18.73 -12.85 6.77
C VAL A 227 19.59 -14.07 6.42
N PRO A 228 20.07 -14.22 5.16
CA PRO A 228 21.00 -15.26 4.79
C PRO A 228 22.35 -15.13 5.52
N LYS A 229 22.94 -16.27 5.90
CA LYS A 229 24.31 -16.33 6.41
C LYS A 229 25.32 -16.15 5.27
N PRO A 230 26.57 -15.72 5.57
CA PRO A 230 27.63 -15.71 4.58
C PRO A 230 27.74 -17.04 3.83
N GLY A 231 27.78 -16.98 2.49
CA GLY A 231 27.75 -18.15 1.61
C GLY A 231 26.35 -18.61 1.18
N THR A 232 25.28 -17.97 1.69
CA THR A 232 23.90 -18.19 1.27
C THR A 232 23.36 -16.93 0.59
N SER A 233 22.63 -17.12 -0.51
CA SER A 233 21.93 -16.07 -1.25
C SER A 233 20.50 -16.53 -1.51
N LEU A 234 19.55 -15.60 -1.68
CA LEU A 234 18.22 -15.93 -2.20
C LEU A 234 18.05 -15.32 -3.59
N GLU A 235 17.61 -16.13 -4.54
CA GLU A 235 17.50 -15.74 -5.96
C GLU A 235 16.07 -15.79 -6.50
N PHE A 236 15.15 -16.48 -5.83
CA PHE A 236 13.77 -16.60 -6.27
C PHE A 236 12.80 -16.77 -5.10
N ARG A 237 11.54 -16.36 -5.31
CA ARG A 237 10.44 -16.53 -4.36
C ARG A 237 9.27 -17.22 -5.06
N ASP A 238 9.06 -18.48 -4.75
CA ASP A 238 7.89 -19.23 -5.19
C ASP A 238 6.72 -19.11 -4.19
N LYS A 239 5.54 -19.52 -4.65
CA LYS A 239 4.31 -19.53 -3.87
C LYS A 239 3.38 -20.64 -4.33
N SER A 240 2.74 -21.33 -3.39
CA SER A 240 1.69 -22.31 -3.68
C SER A 240 0.40 -21.60 -4.12
N ARG A 241 0.00 -21.80 -5.39
CA ARG A 241 -1.21 -21.18 -5.97
C ARG A 241 -2.46 -22.01 -5.70
N THR A 242 -3.63 -21.43 -5.96
CA THR A 242 -4.94 -22.06 -5.77
C THR A 242 -4.99 -23.46 -6.38
N GLY A 243 -5.35 -24.45 -5.56
CA GLY A 243 -5.54 -25.84 -5.98
C GLY A 243 -4.27 -26.61 -6.35
N GLN A 244 -3.07 -26.05 -6.18
CA GLN A 244 -1.81 -26.79 -6.44
C GLN A 244 -1.52 -27.83 -5.35
N THR A 245 -1.66 -27.44 -4.09
CA THR A 245 -1.43 -28.28 -2.90
C THR A 245 -2.42 -27.90 -1.80
N ILE A 246 -2.40 -28.59 -0.66
CA ILE A 246 -3.18 -28.19 0.52
C ILE A 246 -2.71 -26.85 1.12
N PHE A 247 -1.51 -26.40 0.76
CA PHE A 247 -0.93 -25.12 1.14
C PHE A 247 -1.20 -24.03 0.12
N GLY A 248 -1.97 -24.35 -0.93
CA GLY A 248 -2.38 -23.41 -1.96
C GLY A 248 -3.17 -22.25 -1.38
N GLU A 249 -3.06 -21.12 -2.06
CA GLU A 249 -3.84 -19.91 -1.82
C GLU A 249 -5.33 -20.18 -1.55
N LEU A 250 -5.91 -19.49 -0.56
CA LEU A 250 -7.33 -19.53 -0.22
C LEU A 250 -7.86 -18.12 0.09
N ASP A 251 -8.42 -17.48 -0.95
CA ASP A 251 -9.05 -16.15 -0.89
C ASP A 251 -10.26 -16.12 0.06
N PRO A 252 -10.35 -15.16 1.02
CA PRO A 252 -9.45 -14.03 1.27
C PRO A 252 -8.45 -14.24 2.42
N ALA A 253 -8.29 -15.45 2.96
CA ALA A 253 -7.65 -15.66 4.27
C ALA A 253 -6.17 -16.04 4.21
N TRP A 254 -5.68 -16.60 3.10
CA TRP A 254 -4.35 -17.23 3.06
C TRP A 254 -3.66 -17.00 1.73
N GLU A 255 -2.51 -16.31 1.75
CA GLU A 255 -1.77 -16.04 0.52
C GLU A 255 -1.36 -17.35 -0.17
N GLY A 256 -0.99 -18.39 0.56
CA GLY A 256 -0.37 -19.58 -0.01
C GLY A 256 1.03 -19.75 0.55
N LEU A 257 1.52 -20.98 0.67
CA LEU A 257 2.87 -21.21 1.20
C LEU A 257 3.92 -20.57 0.29
N VAL A 258 4.67 -19.62 0.85
CA VAL A 258 5.80 -18.95 0.22
C VAL A 258 7.07 -19.74 0.48
N THR A 259 7.86 -19.95 -0.58
CA THR A 259 9.15 -20.65 -0.52
C THR A 259 10.23 -19.75 -1.09
N PHE A 260 11.27 -19.47 -0.31
CA PHE A 260 12.44 -18.73 -0.80
C PHE A 260 13.48 -19.71 -1.32
N ALA A 261 14.02 -19.48 -2.52
CA ALA A 261 14.98 -20.37 -3.14
C ALA A 261 16.40 -19.83 -3.03
N ILE A 262 17.30 -20.69 -2.56
CA ILE A 262 18.76 -20.51 -2.59
C ILE A 262 19.29 -20.86 -3.99
N HIS A 263 18.78 -21.96 -4.55
CA HIS A 263 19.03 -22.41 -5.92
C HIS A 263 17.68 -22.71 -6.57
N SER A 264 17.51 -22.32 -7.83
CA SER A 264 16.23 -22.37 -8.56
C SER A 264 16.40 -22.73 -10.04
N ALA A 265 17.46 -23.45 -10.39
CA ALA A 265 17.81 -23.78 -11.78
C ALA A 265 16.69 -24.49 -12.56
N VAL A 266 15.81 -25.21 -11.87
CA VAL A 266 14.64 -25.86 -12.47
C VAL A 266 13.35 -25.19 -12.01
N LEU A 267 13.22 -24.86 -10.72
CA LEU A 267 12.03 -24.24 -10.14
C LEU A 267 11.64 -22.91 -10.83
N GLN A 268 12.59 -21.98 -10.98
CA GLN A 268 12.27 -20.66 -11.54
C GLN A 268 11.81 -20.77 -13.01
N PRO A 269 12.50 -21.50 -13.91
CA PRO A 269 12.01 -21.75 -15.27
C PRO A 269 10.62 -22.41 -15.34
N GLU A 270 10.31 -23.38 -14.47
CA GLU A 270 8.99 -24.04 -14.45
C GLU A 270 7.84 -23.11 -14.04
N ARG A 271 8.20 -22.02 -13.35
CA ARG A 271 7.29 -20.96 -12.90
C ARG A 271 7.22 -19.77 -13.85
N GLU A 272 7.91 -19.78 -14.99
CA GLU A 272 7.85 -18.71 -15.99
C GLU A 272 6.40 -18.41 -16.41
N GLY A 273 6.05 -17.12 -16.43
CA GLY A 273 4.68 -16.66 -16.71
C GLY A 273 3.65 -16.99 -15.62
N LYS A 274 4.07 -17.51 -14.46
CA LYS A 274 3.20 -17.80 -13.31
C LYS A 274 3.66 -17.13 -12.02
N ILE A 275 4.97 -17.00 -11.82
CA ILE A 275 5.65 -16.32 -10.70
C ILE A 275 6.84 -15.54 -11.27
N GLY A 276 6.95 -14.24 -10.97
CA GLY A 276 8.03 -13.39 -11.46
C GLY A 276 9.40 -13.68 -10.83
N GLY A 277 10.44 -13.75 -11.64
CA GLY A 277 11.85 -13.85 -11.23
C GLY A 277 12.71 -12.83 -11.97
N TYR A 278 13.61 -12.14 -11.26
CA TYR A 278 14.43 -11.07 -11.83
C TYR A 278 15.94 -11.22 -11.59
N LEU A 279 16.33 -12.23 -10.80
CA LEU A 279 17.71 -12.65 -10.60
C LEU A 279 17.96 -13.94 -11.40
N PRO A 280 19.21 -14.19 -11.81
CA PRO A 280 19.57 -15.44 -12.48
C PRO A 280 19.29 -16.65 -11.60
N ALA A 281 18.66 -17.68 -12.16
CA ALA A 281 18.57 -18.99 -11.53
C ALA A 281 19.92 -19.71 -11.55
N THR A 282 20.31 -20.30 -10.41
CA THR A 282 21.57 -21.02 -10.24
C THR A 282 21.36 -22.43 -9.67
N SER A 283 22.39 -23.27 -9.82
CA SER A 283 22.51 -24.56 -9.15
C SER A 283 23.76 -24.59 -8.27
N GLY A 284 23.75 -25.44 -7.24
CA GLY A 284 24.87 -25.73 -6.36
C GLY A 284 25.59 -27.02 -6.74
N THR A 285 26.83 -27.19 -6.25
CA THR A 285 27.59 -28.45 -6.39
C THR A 285 28.19 -28.86 -5.06
N VAL A 286 27.98 -30.12 -4.65
CA VAL A 286 28.65 -30.72 -3.49
C VAL A 286 29.75 -31.66 -3.99
N PRO A 287 31.04 -31.36 -3.77
CA PRO A 287 32.13 -32.21 -4.23
C PRO A 287 32.03 -33.64 -3.68
N ALA A 288 32.61 -34.61 -4.39
CA ALA A 288 32.75 -35.99 -3.93
C ALA A 288 33.43 -36.05 -2.55
N GLY A 289 32.81 -36.73 -1.58
CA GLY A 289 33.28 -36.79 -0.19
C GLY A 289 33.23 -35.44 0.56
N GLY A 290 32.67 -34.39 -0.04
CA GLY A 290 32.64 -33.03 0.48
C GLY A 290 31.30 -32.66 1.11
N SER A 291 31.17 -31.39 1.47
CA SER A 291 29.94 -30.80 1.98
C SER A 291 29.72 -29.40 1.42
N ALA A 292 28.46 -28.97 1.42
CA ALA A 292 28.04 -27.59 1.18
C ALA A 292 27.16 -27.15 2.34
N SER A 293 27.32 -25.90 2.77
CA SER A 293 26.58 -25.34 3.90
C SER A 293 25.86 -24.06 3.50
N TYR A 294 24.64 -23.93 3.98
CA TYR A 294 23.77 -22.78 3.84
C TYR A 294 23.19 -22.43 5.20
N GLY A 295 22.49 -21.31 5.30
CA GLY A 295 21.70 -21.03 6.49
C GLY A 295 21.24 -19.60 6.60
N PHE A 296 20.52 -19.36 7.69
CA PHE A 296 19.87 -18.09 7.99
C PHE A 296 20.07 -17.74 9.46
N THR A 297 20.01 -16.45 9.75
CA THR A 297 19.83 -15.98 11.13
C THR A 297 18.53 -15.23 11.25
N PHE A 298 17.90 -15.37 12.41
CA PHE A 298 16.71 -14.64 12.79
C PHE A 298 17.02 -13.73 13.98
N ARG A 299 16.53 -12.50 13.92
CA ARG A 299 16.69 -11.46 14.95
C ARG A 299 15.37 -10.72 15.13
N TRP A 300 15.22 -10.06 16.27
CA TRP A 300 14.08 -9.18 16.52
C TRP A 300 14.47 -7.74 16.25
N ALA A 301 13.59 -6.99 15.59
CA ALA A 301 13.65 -5.53 15.53
C ALA A 301 12.47 -4.95 16.32
N ALA A 302 12.71 -3.92 17.12
CA ALA A 302 11.65 -3.28 17.91
C ALA A 302 10.70 -2.43 17.05
N ASP A 303 11.23 -1.78 16.02
CA ASP A 303 10.54 -0.84 15.13
C ASP A 303 11.28 -0.73 13.78
N TYR A 304 10.80 0.13 12.88
CA TYR A 304 11.45 0.34 11.58
C TYR A 304 12.84 0.97 11.66
N THR A 305 13.11 1.79 12.67
CA THR A 305 14.46 2.34 12.87
C THR A 305 15.41 1.21 13.25
N ASP A 306 15.00 0.36 14.20
CA ASP A 306 15.78 -0.79 14.67
C ASP A 306 15.95 -1.87 13.59
N LEU A 307 14.95 -2.07 12.73
CA LEU A 307 15.03 -2.98 11.57
C LEU A 307 16.27 -2.67 10.71
N ARG A 308 16.58 -1.39 10.50
CA ARG A 308 17.72 -0.96 9.67
C ARG A 308 19.06 -1.22 10.35
N ASP A 309 19.11 -1.14 11.67
CA ASP A 309 20.29 -1.50 12.45
C ASP A 309 20.47 -3.03 12.50
N VAL A 310 19.39 -3.78 12.70
CA VAL A 310 19.40 -5.27 12.62
C VAL A 310 19.90 -5.76 11.27
N LEU A 311 19.44 -5.16 10.17
CA LEU A 311 19.90 -5.50 8.82
C LEU A 311 21.41 -5.19 8.64
N PHE A 312 21.84 -4.00 9.07
CA PHE A 312 23.25 -3.62 9.02
C PHE A 312 24.13 -4.57 9.83
N ASP A 313 23.77 -4.86 11.09
CA ASP A 313 24.51 -5.72 12.01
C ASP A 313 24.51 -7.19 11.58
N ALA A 314 23.53 -7.61 10.78
CA ALA A 314 23.51 -8.92 10.14
C ALA A 314 24.46 -9.01 8.92
N GLY A 315 25.03 -7.89 8.48
CA GLY A 315 25.92 -7.85 7.33
C GLY A 315 25.20 -7.95 5.99
N VAL A 316 23.92 -7.57 5.93
CA VAL A 316 23.23 -7.26 4.67
C VAL A 316 23.25 -5.76 4.43
N VAL A 317 23.07 -5.34 3.18
CA VAL A 317 23.06 -3.91 2.85
C VAL A 317 21.79 -3.24 3.37
N ASP A 318 21.96 -2.19 4.17
CA ASP A 318 20.89 -1.29 4.56
C ASP A 318 20.79 -0.17 3.51
N VAL A 319 19.58 0.04 2.99
CA VAL A 319 19.29 0.89 1.85
C VAL A 319 18.21 1.91 2.21
N VAL A 320 18.47 3.19 1.91
CA VAL A 320 17.47 4.25 1.86
C VAL A 320 17.53 4.94 0.52
N SER A 321 16.38 5.10 -0.13
CA SER A 321 16.26 5.83 -1.39
C SER A 321 15.20 6.91 -1.25
N LEU A 322 15.58 8.16 -1.55
CA LEU A 322 14.65 9.28 -1.64
C LEU A 322 14.49 9.73 -3.09
N PRO A 323 13.25 10.06 -3.52
CA PRO A 323 12.02 10.12 -2.70
C PRO A 323 11.34 8.75 -2.51
N GLY A 324 11.83 7.69 -3.15
CA GLY A 324 11.30 6.33 -3.05
C GLY A 324 11.91 5.40 -4.11
N MET A 325 11.18 4.37 -4.51
CA MET A 325 11.58 3.42 -5.57
C MET A 325 10.83 3.64 -6.89
N VAL A 326 9.70 4.34 -6.87
CA VAL A 326 9.06 4.91 -8.07
C VAL A 326 9.53 6.35 -8.21
N VAL A 327 10.11 6.70 -9.35
CA VAL A 327 10.86 7.96 -9.51
C VAL A 327 10.51 8.66 -10.84
N PRO A 328 10.12 9.95 -10.82
CA PRO A 328 9.94 10.72 -12.05
C PRO A 328 11.26 10.91 -12.82
N THR A 329 11.20 10.89 -14.14
CA THR A 329 12.40 11.05 -15.00
C THR A 329 13.07 12.43 -14.88
N ASP A 330 12.39 13.43 -14.33
CA ASP A 330 12.91 14.77 -14.06
C ASP A 330 13.32 14.99 -12.59
N THR A 331 13.40 13.92 -11.79
CA THR A 331 13.81 13.95 -10.38
C THR A 331 15.08 13.13 -10.17
N ASP A 332 16.05 13.71 -9.47
CA ASP A 332 17.25 12.99 -9.01
C ASP A 332 16.91 12.10 -7.81
N VAL A 333 17.50 10.90 -7.76
CA VAL A 333 17.39 10.00 -6.61
C VAL A 333 18.58 10.21 -5.68
N THR A 334 18.33 10.31 -4.38
CA THR A 334 19.39 10.20 -3.36
C THR A 334 19.35 8.80 -2.75
N LEU A 335 20.35 7.99 -3.09
CA LEU A 335 20.55 6.64 -2.55
C LEU A 335 21.59 6.69 -1.43
N ALA A 336 21.21 6.25 -0.24
CA ALA A 336 22.07 6.05 0.90
C ALA A 336 22.21 4.54 1.18
N VAL A 337 23.44 4.04 1.20
CA VAL A 337 23.73 2.62 1.46
C VAL A 337 24.83 2.45 2.50
N ARG A 338 24.69 1.43 3.35
CA ARG A 338 25.74 0.99 4.28
C ARG A 338 25.75 -0.52 4.42
N ALA A 339 26.93 -1.08 4.68
CA ALA A 339 27.14 -2.47 5.04
C ALA A 339 28.35 -2.55 5.98
N THR A 340 28.39 -3.54 6.87
CA THR A 340 29.49 -3.68 7.86
C THR A 340 30.85 -3.91 7.19
N GLY A 341 30.88 -4.58 6.04
CA GLY A 341 32.08 -4.74 5.20
C GLY A 341 32.41 -3.54 4.30
N GLY A 342 31.61 -2.46 4.33
CA GLY A 342 31.71 -1.33 3.43
C GLY A 342 31.08 -1.56 2.05
N ILE A 343 30.91 -0.48 1.28
CA ILE A 343 30.39 -0.53 -0.08
C ILE A 343 31.56 -0.43 -1.07
N GLU A 344 31.58 -1.33 -2.04
CA GLU A 344 32.65 -1.41 -3.06
C GLU A 344 32.24 -0.68 -4.34
N GLY A 345 30.94 -0.67 -4.65
CA GLY A 345 30.43 0.02 -5.82
C GLY A 345 28.91 -0.01 -5.93
N VAL A 346 28.39 0.94 -6.69
CA VAL A 346 26.99 1.01 -7.09
C VAL A 346 26.95 1.19 -8.60
N ALA A 347 26.21 0.32 -9.29
CA ALA A 347 26.12 0.30 -10.74
C ALA A 347 24.65 0.26 -11.20
N GLY A 348 24.32 1.12 -12.16
CA GLY A 348 23.02 1.08 -12.83
C GLY A 348 22.96 0.00 -13.92
N GLU A 349 21.74 -0.44 -14.26
CA GLU A 349 21.51 -1.45 -15.28
C GLU A 349 22.02 -1.05 -16.67
N ASP A 350 22.70 -2.00 -17.33
CA ASP A 350 23.20 -1.84 -18.70
C ASP A 350 22.06 -1.56 -19.68
N GLY A 351 22.29 -0.61 -20.60
CA GLY A 351 21.30 -0.23 -21.63
C GLY A 351 20.15 0.64 -21.12
N ARG A 352 20.00 0.83 -19.80
CA ARG A 352 18.98 1.72 -19.21
C ARG A 352 19.42 3.17 -19.04
N SER A 353 20.73 3.45 -19.19
CA SER A 353 21.30 4.79 -19.05
C SER A 353 21.12 5.39 -17.65
N VAL A 354 21.07 4.54 -16.62
CA VAL A 354 21.07 4.97 -15.23
C VAL A 354 22.43 5.59 -14.90
N SER A 355 22.45 6.84 -14.46
CA SER A 355 23.68 7.46 -13.98
C SER A 355 23.82 7.27 -12.47
N VAL A 356 25.07 7.09 -12.00
CA VAL A 356 25.38 6.91 -10.58
C VAL A 356 26.58 7.79 -10.25
N THR A 357 26.41 8.71 -9.29
CA THR A 357 27.47 9.63 -8.86
C THR A 357 27.58 9.60 -7.34
N SER A 358 28.75 9.24 -6.80
CA SER A 358 28.99 9.39 -5.35
C SER A 358 28.96 10.87 -4.95
N VAL A 359 28.20 11.21 -3.92
CA VAL A 359 28.04 12.59 -3.42
C VAL A 359 28.56 12.78 -1.99
N GLY A 360 29.11 11.75 -1.38
CA GLY A 360 29.80 11.82 -0.09
C GLY A 360 29.34 10.74 0.88
N THR A 361 29.54 11.00 2.17
CA THR A 361 29.15 10.08 3.25
C THR A 361 28.46 10.86 4.36
N ARG A 362 27.47 10.25 5.01
CA ARG A 362 26.79 10.82 6.19
C ARG A 362 26.35 9.71 7.13
N ASN A 363 26.66 9.84 8.42
CA ASN A 363 26.21 8.93 9.48
C ASN A 363 26.45 7.43 9.16
N GLY A 364 27.60 7.11 8.57
CA GLY A 364 27.99 5.75 8.19
C GLY A 364 27.45 5.28 6.82
N TYR A 365 26.61 6.06 6.15
CA TYR A 365 26.14 5.80 4.80
C TYR A 365 27.06 6.41 3.75
N GLU A 366 27.24 5.69 2.66
CA GLU A 366 27.71 6.24 1.40
C GLU A 366 26.50 6.75 0.60
N LEU A 367 26.60 7.98 0.12
CA LEU A 367 25.54 8.67 -0.59
C LEU A 367 25.85 8.72 -2.08
N TYR A 368 24.84 8.42 -2.88
CA TYR A 368 24.88 8.42 -4.34
C TYR A 368 23.70 9.23 -4.88
N ARG A 369 23.94 10.00 -5.94
CA ARG A 369 22.91 10.61 -6.77
C ARG A 369 22.70 9.73 -8.00
N LEU A 370 21.44 9.38 -8.29
CA LEU A 370 21.07 8.61 -9.48
C LEU A 370 20.14 9.40 -10.39
N THR A 371 20.21 9.14 -11.69
CA THR A 371 19.18 9.55 -12.66
C THR A 371 18.71 8.36 -13.47
N MET A 372 17.41 8.34 -13.81
CA MET A 372 16.77 7.21 -14.50
C MET A 372 15.93 7.71 -15.68
N PRO A 373 16.54 8.02 -16.85
CA PRO A 373 15.86 8.69 -17.94
C PRO A 373 14.91 7.79 -18.76
N ARG A 374 14.95 6.46 -18.56
CA ARG A 374 14.09 5.52 -19.29
C ARG A 374 12.94 5.06 -18.42
N LEU A 375 11.72 5.23 -18.91
CA LEU A 375 10.48 4.79 -18.27
C LEU A 375 10.44 3.27 -18.03
N GLY A 376 9.70 2.84 -17.01
CA GLY A 376 9.52 1.45 -16.63
C GLY A 376 10.61 0.93 -15.68
N PRO A 377 10.81 -0.39 -15.57
CA PRO A 377 11.71 -0.98 -14.58
C PRO A 377 13.17 -0.62 -14.85
N ASN A 378 13.92 -0.33 -13.80
CA ASN A 378 15.37 -0.07 -13.81
C ASN A 378 16.01 -0.78 -12.61
N LYS A 379 17.15 -1.43 -12.82
CA LYS A 379 17.91 -2.07 -11.72
C LYS A 379 19.13 -1.25 -11.30
N VAL A 380 19.47 -1.31 -10.02
CA VAL A 380 20.71 -0.79 -9.46
C VAL A 380 21.34 -1.87 -8.60
N THR A 381 22.57 -2.25 -8.89
CA THR A 381 23.31 -3.28 -8.15
C THR A 381 24.30 -2.62 -7.21
N VAL A 382 24.21 -2.98 -5.93
CA VAL A 382 25.18 -2.60 -4.88
C VAL A 382 26.13 -3.78 -4.68
N THR A 383 27.43 -3.53 -4.78
CA THR A 383 28.50 -4.47 -4.47
C THR A 383 29.10 -4.11 -3.12
N PHE A 384 29.21 -5.08 -2.21
CA PHE A 384 29.63 -4.87 -0.82
C PHE A 384 30.39 -6.09 -0.29
N ASP A 385 31.10 -5.91 0.82
CA ASP A 385 31.65 -7.00 1.65
C ASP A 385 32.32 -8.16 0.88
N GLY A 386 33.37 -7.86 0.12
CA GLY A 386 34.16 -8.86 -0.61
C GLY A 386 33.53 -9.35 -1.91
N GLY A 387 32.76 -8.49 -2.59
CA GLY A 387 32.14 -8.77 -3.88
C GLY A 387 30.72 -9.36 -3.82
N ARG A 388 30.09 -9.41 -2.64
CA ARG A 388 28.66 -9.74 -2.48
C ARG A 388 27.79 -8.70 -3.19
N THR A 389 26.60 -9.11 -3.63
CA THR A 389 25.72 -8.23 -4.43
C THR A 389 24.30 -8.15 -3.90
N SER A 390 23.69 -6.98 -4.07
CA SER A 390 22.26 -6.75 -3.85
C SER A 390 21.66 -5.94 -4.99
N VAL A 391 20.50 -6.37 -5.50
CA VAL A 391 19.84 -5.75 -6.67
C VAL A 391 18.57 -5.00 -6.22
N LEU A 392 18.65 -3.67 -6.28
CA LEU A 392 17.52 -2.76 -6.07
C LEU A 392 16.70 -2.65 -7.36
N GLN A 393 15.37 -2.56 -7.24
CA GLN A 393 14.48 -2.31 -8.37
C GLN A 393 13.73 -0.99 -8.24
N TYR A 394 13.89 -0.16 -9.26
CA TYR A 394 13.20 1.12 -9.43
C TYR A 394 12.21 1.05 -10.59
N TYR A 395 11.23 1.95 -10.57
CA TYR A 395 10.34 2.18 -11.70
C TYR A 395 10.33 3.66 -12.07
N ALA A 396 10.80 3.98 -13.27
CA ALA A 396 10.83 5.36 -13.73
C ALA A 396 9.50 5.73 -14.41
N ILE A 397 8.94 6.87 -14.01
CA ILE A 397 7.67 7.39 -14.51
C ILE A 397 7.88 8.73 -15.23
N ALA A 398 6.91 9.16 -16.04
CA ALA A 398 6.95 10.53 -16.57
C ALA A 398 6.81 11.54 -15.41
N PRO A 399 7.19 12.82 -15.59
CA PRO A 399 6.96 13.84 -14.59
C PRO A 399 5.51 13.83 -14.10
N VAL A 400 5.29 13.97 -12.78
CA VAL A 400 3.96 13.78 -12.16
C VAL A 400 2.91 14.70 -12.79
N GLU A 401 3.27 15.96 -13.06
CA GLU A 401 2.39 16.91 -13.77
C GLU A 401 1.97 16.41 -15.16
N THR A 402 2.91 15.81 -15.91
CA THR A 402 2.61 15.22 -17.23
C THR A 402 1.64 14.05 -17.11
N LEU A 403 1.78 13.22 -16.06
CA LEU A 403 0.87 12.10 -15.82
C LEU A 403 -0.54 12.59 -15.50
N ILE A 404 -0.67 13.57 -14.58
CA ILE A 404 -1.95 14.19 -14.19
C ILE A 404 -2.67 14.73 -15.43
N ASP A 405 -1.97 15.52 -16.26
CA ASP A 405 -2.54 16.14 -17.47
C ASP A 405 -2.84 15.12 -18.57
N SER A 406 -2.03 14.06 -18.69
CA SER A 406 -2.29 13.00 -19.68
C SER A 406 -3.51 12.16 -19.30
N HIS A 407 -3.68 11.85 -18.02
CA HIS A 407 -4.77 11.04 -17.53
C HIS A 407 -6.10 11.80 -17.56
N ALA A 408 -6.12 13.07 -17.14
CA ALA A 408 -7.32 13.91 -17.21
C ALA A 408 -7.89 14.01 -18.63
N ARG A 409 -7.02 14.25 -19.63
CA ARG A 409 -7.41 14.22 -21.05
C ARG A 409 -7.89 12.84 -21.48
N PHE A 410 -7.20 11.78 -21.05
CA PHE A 410 -7.58 10.41 -21.38
C PHE A 410 -9.00 10.07 -20.90
N LEU A 411 -9.36 10.51 -19.68
CA LEU A 411 -10.71 10.29 -19.15
C LEU A 411 -11.79 10.89 -20.06
N VAL A 412 -11.61 12.13 -20.52
CA VAL A 412 -12.57 12.86 -21.36
C VAL A 412 -12.62 12.34 -22.79
N ASP A 413 -11.46 12.00 -23.36
CA ASP A 413 -11.31 11.61 -24.77
C ASP A 413 -11.66 10.13 -25.00
N HIS A 414 -11.37 9.26 -24.03
CA HIS A 414 -11.41 7.81 -24.20
C HIS A 414 -12.36 7.08 -23.23
N GLN A 415 -12.50 7.52 -21.98
CA GLN A 415 -13.32 6.82 -20.98
C GLN A 415 -14.75 7.34 -20.86
N GLN A 416 -15.02 8.61 -21.20
CA GLN A 416 -16.38 9.13 -21.20
C GLN A 416 -17.22 8.54 -22.34
N ALA A 417 -18.33 7.88 -21.98
CA ALA A 417 -19.31 7.39 -22.92
C ALA A 417 -20.00 8.56 -23.65
N ARG A 418 -20.00 8.50 -24.98
CA ARG A 418 -20.74 9.40 -25.86
C ARG A 418 -21.70 8.58 -26.70
N THR A 419 -22.94 8.47 -26.24
CA THR A 419 -23.90 7.48 -26.75
C THR A 419 -25.35 7.99 -26.70
N GLU A 420 -26.26 7.28 -27.38
CA GLU A 420 -27.71 7.49 -27.29
C GLU A 420 -28.37 6.60 -26.22
N HIS A 421 -27.60 5.69 -25.60
CA HIS A 421 -28.06 4.81 -24.53
C HIS A 421 -28.12 5.53 -23.17
N ASP A 422 -28.82 4.92 -22.19
CA ASP A 422 -29.07 5.52 -20.87
C ASP A 422 -27.80 5.78 -20.03
N TYR A 423 -26.63 5.24 -20.42
CA TYR A 423 -25.33 5.49 -19.77
C TYR A 423 -24.52 6.63 -20.41
N ASP A 424 -25.14 7.49 -21.22
CA ASP A 424 -24.46 8.66 -21.78
C ASP A 424 -23.82 9.53 -20.70
N GLY A 425 -22.59 9.97 -20.94
CA GLY A 425 -21.80 10.76 -19.99
C GLY A 425 -21.07 9.94 -18.93
N ALA A 426 -21.39 8.66 -18.73
CA ALA A 426 -20.69 7.78 -17.78
C ALA A 426 -19.20 7.66 -18.11
N PHE A 427 -18.33 7.64 -17.09
CA PHE A 427 -16.96 7.18 -17.27
C PHE A 427 -16.93 5.65 -17.18
N LEU A 428 -16.55 5.02 -18.28
CA LEU A 428 -16.41 3.57 -18.37
C LEU A 428 -14.96 3.16 -18.16
N GLN A 429 -14.75 1.91 -17.76
CA GLN A 429 -13.41 1.37 -17.68
C GLN A 429 -12.80 1.30 -19.09
N TRP A 430 -11.49 1.49 -19.19
CA TRP A 430 -10.76 1.26 -20.45
C TRP A 430 -9.94 0.00 -20.37
N SER A 431 -10.06 -0.89 -21.36
CA SER A 431 -9.19 -2.07 -21.46
C SER A 431 -8.00 -1.76 -22.36
N MET A 432 -6.82 -1.60 -21.76
CA MET A 432 -5.56 -1.41 -22.49
C MET A 432 -5.23 -2.59 -23.41
N ALA A 433 -5.70 -3.80 -23.08
CA ALA A 433 -5.50 -4.98 -23.91
C ALA A 433 -6.30 -4.93 -25.22
N THR A 434 -7.43 -4.21 -25.25
CA THR A 434 -8.30 -4.11 -26.43
C THR A 434 -8.32 -2.72 -27.07
N GLY A 435 -7.79 -1.70 -26.39
CA GLY A 435 -7.80 -0.32 -26.85
C GLY A 435 -9.21 0.25 -27.01
N LYS A 436 -10.13 -0.07 -26.08
CA LYS A 436 -11.51 0.42 -26.09
C LYS A 436 -12.14 0.45 -24.69
N PRO A 437 -13.23 1.21 -24.49
CA PRO A 437 -14.02 1.16 -23.26
C PRO A 437 -14.66 -0.22 -23.05
N VAL A 438 -14.86 -0.59 -21.79
CA VAL A 438 -15.55 -1.81 -21.38
C VAL A 438 -17.02 -1.46 -21.13
N SER A 439 -17.84 -1.63 -22.16
CA SER A 439 -19.30 -1.55 -22.04
C SER A 439 -19.89 -2.92 -21.67
N TRP A 440 -21.19 -2.97 -21.35
CA TRP A 440 -21.90 -4.24 -21.18
C TRP A 440 -21.77 -5.18 -22.40
N HIS A 441 -21.78 -4.63 -23.62
CA HIS A 441 -21.65 -5.41 -24.85
C HIS A 441 -20.23 -5.96 -25.07
N ASP A 442 -19.22 -5.33 -24.45
CA ASP A 442 -17.82 -5.71 -24.54
C ASP A 442 -17.36 -6.55 -23.35
N TYR A 443 -18.17 -6.59 -22.27
CA TYR A 443 -17.87 -7.36 -21.08
C TYR A 443 -17.85 -8.87 -21.42
N PRO A 444 -16.77 -9.60 -21.08
CA PRO A 444 -16.58 -10.98 -21.52
C PRO A 444 -17.59 -11.98 -20.91
N GLY A 445 -18.41 -11.56 -19.94
CA GLY A 445 -19.39 -12.39 -19.24
C GLY A 445 -18.75 -13.33 -18.20
N GLY A 446 -19.51 -13.66 -17.15
CA GLY A 446 -19.11 -14.60 -16.09
C GLY A 446 -18.96 -13.96 -14.70
N GLY A 447 -19.45 -14.67 -13.68
CA GLY A 447 -19.20 -14.40 -12.26
C GLY A 447 -20.01 -13.28 -11.59
N TRP A 448 -19.86 -13.17 -10.26
CA TRP A 448 -20.53 -12.24 -9.31
C TRP A 448 -20.29 -10.73 -9.60
N LYS A 449 -19.64 -10.36 -10.72
CA LYS A 449 -19.04 -9.04 -11.01
C LYS A 449 -19.50 -8.40 -12.32
N GLU A 450 -20.66 -8.81 -12.83
CA GLU A 450 -21.39 -8.11 -13.91
C GLU A 450 -21.57 -6.61 -13.64
N TRP A 451 -21.49 -6.22 -12.37
CA TRP A 451 -21.60 -4.85 -11.88
C TRP A 451 -20.47 -3.90 -12.25
N MET A 452 -19.33 -4.43 -12.67
CA MET A 452 -18.19 -3.63 -13.11
C MET A 452 -18.43 -3.00 -14.49
N ALA A 453 -19.29 -3.59 -15.31
CA ALA A 453 -19.62 -3.02 -16.61
C ALA A 453 -20.64 -1.88 -16.48
N GLY A 454 -20.56 -0.84 -17.31
CA GLY A 454 -21.62 0.20 -17.38
C GLY A 454 -21.44 1.41 -16.45
N GLY A 455 -20.21 1.67 -15.98
CA GLY A 455 -19.84 2.97 -15.39
C GLY A 455 -20.32 3.21 -13.95
N SER A 456 -20.85 2.19 -13.27
CA SER A 456 -21.11 2.25 -11.83
C SER A 456 -20.01 1.54 -11.04
N ASP A 457 -20.07 1.66 -9.71
CA ASP A 457 -19.04 1.17 -8.77
C ASP A 457 -17.72 1.96 -8.80
N ASP A 458 -16.75 1.62 -7.95
CA ASP A 458 -15.52 2.42 -7.75
C ASP A 458 -14.78 2.62 -9.08
N SER A 459 -14.75 1.57 -9.90
CA SER A 459 -14.10 1.57 -11.22
C SER A 459 -14.74 2.53 -12.24
N GLY A 460 -15.99 2.95 -12.07
CA GLY A 460 -16.68 3.90 -12.97
C GLY A 460 -17.01 5.26 -12.34
N LEU A 461 -17.05 5.34 -11.00
CA LEU A 461 -17.39 6.55 -10.25
C LEU A 461 -16.14 7.35 -9.84
N ALA A 462 -15.03 6.69 -9.51
CA ALA A 462 -13.79 7.36 -9.12
C ALA A 462 -13.16 8.27 -10.20
N PRO A 463 -13.25 7.97 -11.52
CA PRO A 463 -12.72 8.86 -12.55
C PRO A 463 -13.30 10.28 -12.52
N ALA A 464 -14.61 10.42 -12.29
CA ALA A 464 -15.26 11.73 -12.17
C ALA A 464 -14.78 12.48 -10.92
N LEU A 465 -14.60 11.77 -9.81
CA LEU A 465 -14.07 12.33 -8.57
C LEU A 465 -12.64 12.87 -8.76
N TYR A 466 -11.75 12.07 -9.34
CA TYR A 466 -10.39 12.49 -9.65
C TYR A 466 -10.38 13.71 -10.57
N LEU A 467 -11.13 13.66 -11.68
CA LEU A 467 -11.18 14.74 -12.67
C LEU A 467 -11.72 16.05 -12.06
N ALA A 468 -12.77 15.98 -11.23
CA ALA A 468 -13.29 17.14 -10.52
C ALA A 468 -12.26 17.75 -9.56
N ARG A 469 -11.54 16.90 -8.79
CA ARG A 469 -10.47 17.38 -7.89
C ARG A 469 -9.28 17.97 -8.64
N LYS A 470 -8.87 17.37 -9.77
CA LYS A 470 -7.81 17.88 -10.63
C LYS A 470 -8.11 19.31 -11.08
N ASN A 471 -9.38 19.60 -11.40
CA ASN A 471 -9.82 20.92 -11.86
C ASN A 471 -9.74 22.01 -10.78
N LEU A 472 -9.54 21.68 -9.50
CA LEU A 472 -9.20 22.67 -8.47
C LEU A 472 -7.77 23.17 -8.55
N THR A 473 -6.89 22.36 -9.12
CA THR A 473 -5.46 22.68 -9.24
C THR A 473 -5.15 23.32 -10.59
N SER A 474 -5.61 22.69 -11.67
CA SER A 474 -5.36 23.11 -13.05
C SER A 474 -6.67 23.00 -13.84
N PRO A 475 -7.56 24.02 -13.75
CA PRO A 475 -8.87 23.97 -14.36
C PRO A 475 -8.81 23.97 -15.89
N ASP A 476 -9.68 23.18 -16.51
CA ASP A 476 -9.94 23.13 -17.95
C ASP A 476 -11.46 23.09 -18.20
N GLN A 477 -11.97 23.99 -19.04
CA GLN A 477 -13.40 24.11 -19.29
C GLN A 477 -13.99 22.86 -19.95
N ALA A 478 -13.27 22.18 -20.83
CA ALA A 478 -13.77 20.98 -21.50
C ALA A 478 -13.88 19.79 -20.54
N GLU A 479 -12.99 19.72 -19.54
CA GLU A 479 -13.08 18.74 -18.46
C GLU A 479 -14.28 19.02 -17.53
N ILE A 480 -14.55 20.30 -17.23
CA ILE A 480 -15.72 20.74 -16.45
C ILE A 480 -17.02 20.43 -17.20
N ASP A 481 -17.09 20.73 -18.50
CA ASP A 481 -18.23 20.40 -19.36
C ASP A 481 -18.48 18.88 -19.39
N ALA A 482 -17.41 18.07 -19.37
CA ALA A 482 -17.52 16.62 -19.31
C ALA A 482 -18.08 16.13 -17.96
N LEU A 483 -17.67 16.75 -16.84
CA LEU A 483 -18.20 16.46 -15.51
C LEU A 483 -19.68 16.85 -15.40
N ASP A 484 -20.08 18.00 -15.96
CA ASP A 484 -21.47 18.41 -15.98
C ASP A 484 -22.34 17.48 -16.83
N ARG A 485 -21.85 17.00 -17.97
CA ARG A 485 -22.52 15.94 -18.75
C ARG A 485 -22.67 14.65 -17.93
N TYR A 486 -21.62 14.23 -17.23
CA TYR A 486 -21.67 13.04 -16.36
C TYR A 486 -22.74 13.20 -15.26
N ILE A 487 -22.79 14.36 -14.61
CA ILE A 487 -23.79 14.66 -13.59
C ILE A 487 -25.21 14.66 -14.18
N ASP A 488 -25.44 15.37 -15.28
CA ASP A 488 -26.78 15.56 -15.83
C ASP A 488 -27.32 14.33 -16.54
N SER A 489 -26.54 13.74 -17.46
CA SER A 489 -26.97 12.60 -18.27
C SER A 489 -26.93 11.30 -17.47
N PHE A 490 -25.83 11.02 -16.75
CA PHE A 490 -25.62 9.72 -16.12
C PHE A 490 -26.11 9.69 -14.68
N LEU A 491 -25.61 10.56 -13.80
CA LEU A 491 -26.02 10.50 -12.38
C LEU A 491 -27.48 10.87 -12.21
N LEU A 492 -27.88 12.05 -12.67
CA LEU A 492 -29.25 12.55 -12.49
C LEU A 492 -30.23 11.98 -13.52
N GLY A 493 -29.76 11.68 -14.73
CA GLY A 493 -30.59 11.10 -15.79
C GLY A 493 -30.80 9.59 -15.64
N TYR A 494 -29.88 8.87 -14.98
CA TYR A 494 -29.94 7.42 -14.84
C TYR A 494 -29.74 6.93 -13.40
N LEU A 495 -28.54 7.06 -12.83
CA LEU A 495 -28.11 6.33 -11.62
C LEU A 495 -28.89 6.73 -10.35
N GLN A 496 -29.34 7.98 -10.27
CA GLN A 496 -30.14 8.54 -9.18
C GLN A 496 -31.53 8.99 -9.67
N ALA A 497 -31.98 8.55 -10.86
CA ALA A 497 -33.17 9.07 -11.54
C ALA A 497 -34.52 8.71 -10.88
N ALA A 498 -34.52 7.72 -9.99
CA ALA A 498 -35.76 7.24 -9.38
C ALA A 498 -36.46 8.31 -8.54
N THR A 499 -37.79 8.28 -8.58
CA THR A 499 -38.65 9.18 -7.81
C THR A 499 -39.71 8.40 -7.04
N GLU A 500 -40.05 8.90 -5.86
CA GLU A 500 -41.14 8.42 -5.01
C GLU A 500 -41.97 9.65 -4.60
N ASP A 501 -43.29 9.58 -4.75
CA ASP A 501 -44.23 10.69 -4.46
C ASP A 501 -43.88 12.03 -5.15
N GLY A 502 -43.22 11.97 -6.31
CA GLY A 502 -42.83 13.15 -7.10
C GLY A 502 -41.51 13.78 -6.69
N GLU A 503 -40.84 13.24 -5.67
CA GLU A 503 -39.51 13.65 -5.22
C GLU A 503 -38.46 12.59 -5.58
N ARG A 504 -37.22 13.01 -5.85
CA ARG A 504 -36.12 12.08 -6.13
C ARG A 504 -35.74 11.31 -4.87
N THR A 505 -35.50 10.01 -4.98
CA THR A 505 -35.12 9.16 -3.83
C THR A 505 -33.66 9.32 -3.41
N TRP A 506 -32.82 9.81 -4.33
CA TRP A 506 -31.36 9.97 -4.20
C TRP A 506 -30.58 8.68 -3.96
N GLN A 507 -31.28 7.55 -4.01
CA GLN A 507 -30.66 6.23 -4.01
C GLN A 507 -29.78 6.10 -5.25
N VAL A 508 -28.62 5.47 -5.07
CA VAL A 508 -27.68 5.12 -6.13
C VAL A 508 -28.01 3.69 -6.54
N TYR A 509 -28.57 3.56 -7.73
CA TYR A 509 -28.96 2.27 -8.30
C TYR A 509 -27.75 1.55 -8.91
N ARG A 510 -27.95 0.29 -9.30
CA ARG A 510 -26.98 -0.53 -10.03
C ARG A 510 -26.56 0.09 -11.38
N TRP A 511 -25.54 -0.53 -11.99
CA TRP A 511 -25.00 -0.23 -13.33
C TRP A 511 -26.01 -0.38 -14.47
N TYR A 512 -25.62 0.13 -15.64
CA TYR A 512 -26.32 -0.10 -16.91
C TYR A 512 -26.07 -1.51 -17.48
N ASP A 513 -27.13 -2.33 -17.49
CA ASP A 513 -27.14 -3.74 -17.90
C ASP A 513 -27.30 -3.98 -19.42
N GLY A 514 -27.21 -2.94 -20.25
CA GLY A 514 -27.35 -3.07 -21.70
C GLY A 514 -28.79 -3.12 -22.23
N CYS A 515 -29.80 -2.97 -21.38
CA CYS A 515 -31.21 -2.92 -21.80
C CYS A 515 -31.78 -1.50 -21.66
N ASP A 516 -32.21 -0.89 -22.76
CA ASP A 516 -32.86 0.42 -22.75
C ASP A 516 -34.23 0.36 -22.05
N GLY A 517 -34.53 1.33 -21.16
CA GLY A 517 -35.88 1.56 -20.65
C GLY A 517 -36.24 0.94 -19.29
N THR A 518 -35.45 1.24 -18.26
CA THR A 518 -35.56 0.88 -16.82
C THR A 518 -34.58 -0.24 -16.44
N PRO A 519 -33.73 -0.09 -15.40
CA PRO A 519 -32.87 -1.16 -14.94
C PRO A 519 -33.74 -2.38 -14.59
N CYS A 520 -33.51 -3.53 -15.23
CA CYS A 520 -34.33 -4.72 -14.98
C CYS A 520 -33.99 -5.39 -13.64
N ASP A 521 -33.01 -4.83 -12.91
CA ASP A 521 -32.62 -5.20 -11.56
C ASP A 521 -32.28 -3.96 -10.72
N GLN A 522 -33.30 -3.37 -10.08
CA GLN A 522 -33.19 -2.14 -9.28
C GLN A 522 -32.59 -2.35 -7.86
N GLY A 523 -31.50 -3.10 -7.76
CA GLY A 523 -30.79 -3.25 -6.50
C GLY A 523 -30.08 -1.95 -6.08
N VAL A 524 -30.53 -1.34 -4.98
CA VAL A 524 -29.74 -0.37 -4.20
C VAL A 524 -29.02 -1.17 -3.13
N TRP A 525 -27.69 -1.27 -3.22
CA TRP A 525 -26.99 -2.28 -2.41
C TRP A 525 -25.61 -1.90 -1.87
N ARG A 526 -24.90 -0.94 -2.48
CA ARG A 526 -23.50 -0.64 -2.12
C ARG A 526 -23.34 0.78 -1.61
N ALA A 527 -23.06 0.94 -0.32
CA ALA A 527 -22.86 2.25 0.31
C ALA A 527 -21.63 3.00 -0.25
N TYR A 528 -20.56 2.27 -0.59
CA TYR A 528 -19.34 2.80 -1.19
C TYR A 528 -19.60 3.76 -2.36
N ASN A 529 -20.53 3.42 -3.26
CA ASN A 529 -20.84 4.20 -4.46
C ASN A 529 -21.29 5.64 -4.16
N TYR A 530 -21.98 5.86 -3.04
CA TYR A 530 -22.51 7.17 -2.68
C TYR A 530 -21.40 8.15 -2.32
N THR A 531 -20.31 7.67 -1.71
CA THR A 531 -19.18 8.51 -1.28
C THR A 531 -18.48 9.16 -2.48
N HIS A 532 -18.20 8.40 -3.54
CA HIS A 532 -17.57 8.90 -4.77
C HIS A 532 -18.41 9.97 -5.46
N ILE A 533 -19.72 9.74 -5.53
CA ILE A 533 -20.67 10.67 -6.14
C ILE A 533 -20.75 11.96 -5.31
N ALA A 534 -20.90 11.85 -3.98
CA ALA A 534 -20.93 13.00 -3.09
C ALA A 534 -19.64 13.84 -3.20
N ASN A 535 -18.48 13.19 -3.26
CA ASN A 535 -17.20 13.88 -3.41
C ASN A 535 -17.04 14.54 -4.78
N THR A 536 -17.59 13.96 -5.85
CA THR A 536 -17.62 14.60 -7.17
C THR A 536 -18.43 15.90 -7.11
N TYR A 537 -19.61 15.87 -6.47
CA TYR A 537 -20.42 17.08 -6.28
C TYR A 537 -19.70 18.14 -5.43
N VAL A 538 -19.02 17.75 -4.36
CA VAL A 538 -18.28 18.68 -3.48
C VAL A 538 -17.11 19.31 -4.22
N ALA A 539 -16.36 18.53 -5.01
CA ALA A 539 -15.29 19.08 -5.84
C ALA A 539 -15.84 20.08 -6.88
N MET A 540 -17.01 19.82 -7.48
CA MET A 540 -17.66 20.77 -8.38
C MET A 540 -18.16 22.04 -7.66
N TYR A 541 -18.63 21.92 -6.41
CA TYR A 541 -18.91 23.08 -5.54
C TYR A 541 -17.64 23.93 -5.33
N GLU A 542 -16.52 23.29 -5.01
CA GLU A 542 -15.23 23.96 -4.82
C GLU A 542 -14.74 24.64 -6.11
N VAL A 543 -14.91 24.00 -7.28
CA VAL A 543 -14.56 24.57 -8.60
C VAL A 543 -15.38 25.82 -8.87
N ALA A 544 -16.72 25.72 -8.75
CA ALA A 544 -17.63 26.84 -9.02
C ALA A 544 -17.42 28.03 -8.06
N THR A 545 -16.97 27.75 -6.83
CA THR A 545 -16.66 28.78 -5.83
C THR A 545 -15.30 29.44 -6.08
N THR A 546 -14.29 28.63 -6.43
CA THR A 546 -12.90 29.10 -6.60
C THR A 546 -12.70 29.83 -7.93
N TYR A 547 -13.38 29.38 -8.99
CA TYR A 547 -13.20 29.87 -10.35
C TYR A 547 -14.53 30.39 -10.92
N PRO A 548 -15.05 31.54 -10.45
CA PRO A 548 -16.35 32.07 -10.88
C PRO A 548 -16.39 32.52 -12.35
N ASN A 549 -15.24 32.52 -13.03
CA ASN A 549 -15.10 32.81 -14.45
C ASN A 549 -15.25 31.57 -15.35
N LEU A 550 -15.30 30.36 -14.76
CA LEU A 550 -15.59 29.13 -15.47
C LEU A 550 -17.10 28.92 -15.51
N GLU A 551 -17.57 28.31 -16.59
CA GLU A 551 -18.99 27.98 -16.73
C GLU A 551 -19.23 26.60 -16.12
N THR A 552 -20.13 26.54 -15.13
CA THR A 552 -20.65 25.28 -14.58
C THR A 552 -22.15 25.22 -14.86
N ALA A 553 -22.69 24.02 -15.08
CA ALA A 553 -24.11 23.81 -15.39
C ALA A 553 -25.03 24.28 -14.26
N ARG A 554 -24.53 24.29 -13.02
CA ARG A 554 -25.29 24.66 -11.82
C ARG A 554 -24.51 25.67 -10.96
N PRO A 555 -25.19 26.51 -10.17
CA PRO A 555 -24.53 27.33 -9.16
C PRO A 555 -23.86 26.47 -8.08
N ALA A 556 -22.77 26.95 -7.48
CA ALA A 556 -22.00 26.23 -6.45
C ALA A 556 -22.90 25.55 -5.39
N ARG A 557 -23.77 26.33 -4.73
CA ARG A 557 -24.66 25.85 -3.66
C ARG A 557 -25.54 24.66 -4.07
N GLU A 558 -25.91 24.55 -5.35
CA GLU A 558 -26.72 23.44 -5.83
C GLU A 558 -25.94 22.12 -5.82
N TYR A 559 -24.67 22.12 -6.23
CA TYR A 559 -23.81 20.92 -6.12
C TYR A 559 -23.68 20.46 -4.66
N LEU A 560 -23.56 21.40 -3.72
CA LEU A 560 -23.49 21.06 -2.29
C LEU A 560 -24.79 20.43 -1.76
N ASP A 561 -25.96 20.85 -2.26
CA ASP A 561 -27.24 20.21 -1.94
C ASP A 561 -27.33 18.79 -2.52
N LEU A 562 -26.82 18.56 -3.76
CA LEU A 562 -26.74 17.23 -4.36
C LEU A 562 -25.85 16.28 -3.54
N ALA A 563 -24.70 16.78 -3.06
CA ALA A 563 -23.81 16.03 -2.18
C ALA A 563 -24.51 15.59 -0.89
N PHE A 564 -25.14 16.54 -0.19
CA PHE A 564 -25.86 16.26 1.05
C PHE A 564 -26.98 15.23 0.85
N ARG A 565 -27.83 15.40 -0.18
CA ARG A 565 -28.95 14.49 -0.44
C ARG A 565 -28.49 13.07 -0.78
N THR A 566 -27.38 12.95 -1.50
CA THR A 566 -26.75 11.66 -1.79
C THR A 566 -26.29 10.98 -0.50
N LEU A 567 -25.56 11.69 0.37
CA LEU A 567 -25.12 11.14 1.65
C LEU A 567 -26.30 10.81 2.58
N GLU A 568 -27.32 11.66 2.66
CA GLU A 568 -28.52 11.38 3.46
C GLU A 568 -29.21 10.09 2.99
N ALA A 569 -29.32 9.87 1.68
CA ALA A 569 -29.86 8.64 1.13
C ALA A 569 -28.97 7.42 1.39
N MET A 570 -27.64 7.56 1.38
CA MET A 570 -26.71 6.50 1.74
C MET A 570 -27.03 5.93 3.13
N PHE A 571 -27.26 6.80 4.11
CA PHE A 571 -27.53 6.37 5.49
C PHE A 571 -28.99 5.98 5.76
N THR A 572 -29.96 6.46 4.97
CA THR A 572 -31.39 6.35 5.32
C THR A 572 -32.25 5.59 4.31
N LYS A 573 -31.74 5.33 3.11
CA LYS A 573 -32.52 4.79 1.99
C LYS A 573 -31.93 3.53 1.36
N ILE A 574 -30.80 3.01 1.82
CA ILE A 574 -30.31 1.70 1.38
C ILE A 574 -31.19 0.60 2.00
N PRO A 575 -31.85 -0.27 1.20
CA PRO A 575 -32.68 -1.35 1.72
C PRO A 575 -31.82 -2.47 2.31
N LEU A 576 -32.07 -2.81 3.58
CA LEU A 576 -31.35 -3.88 4.29
C LEU A 576 -32.12 -5.21 4.30
N PRO A 577 -31.42 -6.37 4.32
CA PRO A 577 -29.96 -6.52 4.25
C PRO A 577 -29.43 -6.40 2.82
N THR A 578 -28.22 -5.84 2.66
CA THR A 578 -27.44 -5.89 1.41
C THR A 578 -26.36 -6.97 1.48
N PRO A 579 -25.70 -7.34 0.36
CA PRO A 579 -24.54 -8.24 0.38
C PRO A 579 -23.40 -7.79 1.30
N ILE A 580 -23.26 -6.48 1.55
CA ILE A 580 -22.23 -5.90 2.41
C ILE A 580 -22.79 -5.40 3.76
N GLY A 581 -23.99 -5.84 4.14
CA GLY A 581 -24.63 -5.44 5.40
C GLY A 581 -25.05 -3.96 5.42
N ASP A 582 -25.02 -3.36 6.61
CA ASP A 582 -25.31 -1.94 6.81
C ASP A 582 -24.01 -1.10 6.76
N ALA A 583 -23.23 -1.28 5.69
CA ALA A 583 -21.89 -0.70 5.55
C ALA A 583 -21.84 0.82 5.74
N ALA A 584 -22.93 1.54 5.44
CA ALA A 584 -23.01 2.98 5.69
C ALA A 584 -22.79 3.31 7.18
N HIS A 585 -23.36 2.52 8.08
CA HIS A 585 -23.27 2.71 9.54
C HIS A 585 -22.19 1.85 10.21
N ASP A 586 -21.83 0.71 9.62
CA ASP A 586 -21.01 -0.31 10.29
C ASP A 586 -19.52 -0.30 9.90
N LEU A 587 -19.18 0.20 8.71
CA LEU A 587 -17.83 0.10 8.12
C LEU A 587 -17.25 1.46 7.76
N GLY A 588 -15.92 1.61 7.80
CA GLY A 588 -15.24 2.72 7.16
C GLY A 588 -15.24 2.55 5.64
N LEU A 589 -15.76 3.53 4.90
CA LEU A 589 -15.85 3.47 3.43
C LEU A 589 -14.69 4.26 2.80
N MET A 590 -14.22 3.80 1.64
CA MET A 590 -13.19 4.52 0.88
C MET A 590 -13.77 5.83 0.32
N GLY A 591 -13.10 6.96 0.54
CA GLY A 591 -13.56 8.29 0.14
C GLY A 591 -14.29 9.08 1.23
N GLU A 592 -14.35 8.62 2.48
CA GLU A 592 -15.04 9.35 3.57
C GLU A 592 -14.23 10.52 4.15
N GLY A 593 -13.00 10.76 3.67
CA GLY A 593 -12.12 11.78 4.22
C GLY A 593 -12.51 13.24 3.97
N THR A 594 -13.64 13.50 3.30
CA THR A 594 -14.17 14.84 3.01
C THR A 594 -15.26 15.29 3.97
N TYR A 595 -15.77 14.43 4.87
CA TYR A 595 -16.87 14.82 5.77
C TYR A 595 -16.64 16.13 6.55
N PRO A 596 -15.43 16.42 7.08
CA PRO A 596 -15.16 17.72 7.69
C PRO A 596 -15.33 18.90 6.73
N GLU A 597 -14.85 18.75 5.49
CA GLU A 597 -14.92 19.77 4.43
C GLU A 597 -16.38 20.01 4.01
N ILE A 598 -17.17 18.95 3.89
CA ILE A 598 -18.61 19.01 3.56
C ILE A 598 -19.40 19.73 4.65
N LEU A 599 -19.19 19.37 5.92
CA LEU A 599 -19.85 20.04 7.04
C LEU A 599 -19.50 21.53 7.08
N ALA A 600 -18.23 21.88 6.88
CA ALA A 600 -17.77 23.27 6.85
C ALA A 600 -18.39 24.05 5.67
N ALA A 601 -18.49 23.44 4.48
CA ALA A 601 -19.14 24.03 3.32
C ALA A 601 -20.65 24.27 3.57
N LEU A 602 -21.36 23.29 4.14
CA LEU A 602 -22.78 23.42 4.49
C LEU A 602 -23.01 24.56 5.48
N ASP A 603 -22.18 24.65 6.52
CA ASP A 603 -22.24 25.76 7.48
C ASP A 603 -21.93 27.11 6.82
N GLY A 604 -20.91 27.16 5.96
CA GLY A 604 -20.51 28.35 5.20
C GLY A 604 -21.59 28.89 4.26
N GLU A 605 -22.36 28.01 3.62
CA GLU A 605 -23.51 28.35 2.77
C GLU A 605 -24.81 28.60 3.56
N GLY A 606 -24.77 28.50 4.89
CA GLY A 606 -25.93 28.67 5.76
C GLY A 606 -26.96 27.53 5.64
N MET A 607 -26.55 26.34 5.16
CA MET A 607 -27.35 25.11 5.09
C MET A 607 -27.34 24.37 6.43
N ILE A 608 -27.67 25.09 7.51
CA ILE A 608 -27.52 24.63 8.90
C ILE A 608 -28.33 23.37 9.22
N ALA A 609 -29.51 23.21 8.62
CA ALA A 609 -30.34 22.03 8.83
C ALA A 609 -29.71 20.77 8.23
N GLN A 610 -29.16 20.90 7.02
CA GLN A 610 -28.42 19.84 6.33
C GLN A 610 -27.13 19.48 7.10
N ALA A 611 -26.36 20.48 7.53
CA ALA A 611 -25.16 20.26 8.34
C ALA A 611 -25.48 19.50 9.64
N ALA A 612 -26.55 19.89 10.34
CA ALA A 612 -27.00 19.21 11.56
C ALA A 612 -27.48 17.78 11.30
N ALA A 613 -28.20 17.54 10.20
CA ALA A 613 -28.67 16.21 9.82
C ALA A 613 -27.50 15.27 9.49
N LEU A 614 -26.56 15.72 8.64
CA LEU A 614 -25.37 14.94 8.31
C LEU A 614 -24.53 14.65 9.56
N ARG A 615 -24.29 15.66 10.41
CA ARG A 615 -23.55 15.48 11.66
C ARG A 615 -24.18 14.41 12.55
N SER A 616 -25.50 14.38 12.67
CA SER A 616 -26.19 13.34 13.46
C SER A 616 -26.01 11.92 12.90
N LEU A 617 -25.89 11.77 11.58
CA LEU A 617 -25.62 10.47 10.94
C LEU A 617 -24.17 10.03 11.19
N LEU A 618 -23.23 10.98 11.09
CA LEU A 618 -21.82 10.74 11.38
C LEU A 618 -21.58 10.43 12.87
N ASP A 619 -22.28 11.10 13.78
CA ASP A 619 -22.24 10.80 15.21
C ASP A 619 -22.63 9.33 15.46
N ALA A 620 -23.73 8.86 14.87
CA ALA A 620 -24.18 7.47 15.01
C ALA A 620 -23.18 6.46 14.45
N LYS A 621 -22.61 6.72 13.26
CA LYS A 621 -21.55 5.88 12.69
C LYS A 621 -20.30 5.83 13.58
N SER A 622 -19.90 6.97 14.12
CA SER A 622 -18.71 7.06 14.98
C SER A 622 -18.83 6.18 16.22
N GLU A 623 -20.02 6.10 16.83
CA GLU A 623 -20.28 5.21 17.97
C GLU A 623 -20.03 3.73 17.62
N THR A 624 -20.44 3.29 16.42
CA THR A 624 -20.21 1.93 15.93
C THR A 624 -18.74 1.64 15.66
N LEU A 625 -18.03 2.56 15.00
CA LEU A 625 -16.60 2.39 14.70
C LEU A 625 -15.77 2.39 15.98
N PHE A 626 -16.03 3.31 16.92
CA PHE A 626 -15.26 3.42 18.16
C PHE A 626 -15.53 2.27 19.16
N ALA A 627 -16.62 1.53 18.99
CA ALA A 627 -16.86 0.30 19.75
C ALA A 627 -15.94 -0.85 19.33
N GLN A 628 -15.32 -0.78 18.14
CA GLN A 628 -14.41 -1.78 17.61
C GLN A 628 -12.96 -1.42 17.94
N LYS A 629 -12.16 -2.41 18.35
CA LYS A 629 -10.72 -2.19 18.61
C LYS A 629 -9.95 -1.88 17.32
N TYR A 630 -10.31 -2.55 16.23
CA TYR A 630 -9.72 -2.39 14.90
C TYR A 630 -10.85 -2.16 13.87
N PRO A 631 -11.37 -0.92 13.72
CA PRO A 631 -12.51 -0.59 12.85
C PRO A 631 -12.13 -0.54 11.36
N PHE A 632 -11.29 -1.47 10.91
CA PHE A 632 -10.64 -1.40 9.59
C PHE A 632 -11.25 -2.38 8.59
N ALA A 633 -12.05 -3.34 9.07
CA ALA A 633 -12.63 -4.41 8.27
C ALA A 633 -13.50 -3.91 7.11
N SER A 634 -13.48 -4.65 6.01
CA SER A 634 -14.46 -4.59 4.92
C SER A 634 -14.64 -5.99 4.29
N GLU A 635 -14.56 -6.10 2.96
CA GLU A 635 -14.63 -7.36 2.20
C GLU A 635 -13.29 -8.14 2.20
N ALA A 636 -12.19 -7.55 2.68
CA ALA A 636 -10.87 -8.17 2.76
C ALA A 636 -10.55 -8.71 4.16
N SER A 637 -9.54 -9.59 4.27
CA SER A 637 -9.12 -10.18 5.54
C SER A 637 -8.25 -9.23 6.39
N ILE A 638 -7.03 -8.93 5.94
CA ILE A 638 -6.32 -7.70 6.31
C ILE A 638 -6.85 -6.60 5.40
N ASP A 639 -7.57 -5.69 6.01
CA ASP A 639 -8.28 -4.65 5.29
C ASP A 639 -7.71 -3.28 5.61
N THR A 640 -7.52 -2.51 4.54
CA THR A 640 -6.95 -1.16 4.56
C THR A 640 -7.99 -0.10 4.18
N THR A 641 -9.17 -0.53 3.72
CA THR A 641 -10.25 0.34 3.22
C THR A 641 -10.75 1.29 4.31
N GLY A 642 -10.83 0.82 5.56
CA GLY A 642 -11.34 1.60 6.68
C GLY A 642 -10.34 2.59 7.29
N PHE A 643 -9.07 2.63 6.87
CA PHE A 643 -8.05 3.49 7.49
C PHE A 643 -8.36 4.98 7.32
N GLU A 644 -8.65 5.42 6.09
CA GLU A 644 -9.00 6.81 5.79
C GLU A 644 -10.16 7.30 6.66
N ALA A 645 -11.28 6.57 6.62
CA ALA A 645 -12.49 6.89 7.38
C ALA A 645 -12.22 6.89 8.89
N SER A 646 -11.59 5.83 9.41
CA SER A 646 -11.31 5.71 10.85
C SER A 646 -10.44 6.85 11.37
N TYR A 647 -9.43 7.27 10.59
CA TYR A 647 -8.60 8.41 10.94
C TYR A 647 -9.40 9.73 10.96
N VAL A 648 -10.26 9.94 9.96
CA VAL A 648 -11.11 11.14 9.87
C VAL A 648 -12.09 11.22 11.04
N PHE A 649 -12.76 10.12 11.37
CA PHE A 649 -13.62 10.05 12.55
C PHE A 649 -12.81 10.30 13.82
N ALA A 650 -11.67 9.65 14.00
CA ALA A 650 -10.81 9.86 15.17
C ALA A 650 -10.40 11.34 15.32
N LYS A 651 -10.05 12.02 14.22
CA LYS A 651 -9.71 13.45 14.21
C LYS A 651 -10.92 14.34 14.50
N MET A 652 -12.09 14.04 13.95
CA MET A 652 -13.32 14.81 14.18
C MET A 652 -13.77 14.78 15.65
N TYR A 653 -13.50 13.67 16.35
CA TYR A 653 -13.96 13.43 17.72
C TYR A 653 -12.82 13.38 18.76
N ASP A 654 -11.60 13.79 18.38
CA ASP A 654 -10.43 13.91 19.26
C ASP A 654 -10.00 12.58 19.94
N ASP A 655 -10.07 11.47 19.20
CA ASP A 655 -9.58 10.14 19.66
C ASP A 655 -8.12 9.92 19.23
N GLU A 656 -7.19 10.38 20.06
CA GLU A 656 -5.75 10.19 19.88
C GLU A 656 -5.34 8.72 19.74
N ALA A 657 -5.94 7.83 20.54
CA ALA A 657 -5.56 6.42 20.56
C ALA A 657 -5.91 5.73 19.24
N LEU A 658 -7.02 6.11 18.61
CA LEU A 658 -7.40 5.61 17.30
C LEU A 658 -6.58 6.26 16.18
N LYS A 659 -6.28 7.57 16.23
CA LYS A 659 -5.38 8.21 15.25
C LYS A 659 -4.03 7.49 15.18
N ASP A 660 -3.39 7.27 16.33
CA ASP A 660 -2.10 6.58 16.42
C ASP A 660 -2.18 5.13 15.92
N ARG A 661 -3.27 4.42 16.26
CA ARG A 661 -3.48 3.03 15.85
C ARG A 661 -3.65 2.93 14.33
N VAL A 662 -4.45 3.82 13.73
CA VAL A 662 -4.60 3.87 12.27
C VAL A 662 -3.26 4.14 11.61
N GLN A 663 -2.49 5.12 12.11
CA GLN A 663 -1.17 5.43 11.53
C GLN A 663 -0.22 4.23 11.56
N ARG A 664 -0.10 3.55 12.71
CA ARG A 664 0.76 2.35 12.83
C ARG A 664 0.30 1.23 11.92
N SER A 665 -0.99 0.92 11.90
CA SER A 665 -1.55 -0.12 11.04
C SER A 665 -1.41 0.19 9.54
N SER A 666 -1.63 1.45 9.16
CA SER A 666 -1.48 1.94 7.80
C SER A 666 -0.03 1.85 7.29
N LEU A 667 0.96 2.12 8.16
CA LEU A 667 2.37 1.87 7.85
C LEU A 667 2.69 0.37 7.80
N ALA A 668 2.09 -0.42 8.70
CA ALA A 668 2.33 -1.85 8.79
C ALA A 668 1.82 -2.63 7.58
N ALA A 669 0.75 -2.15 6.96
CA ALA A 669 0.20 -2.65 5.71
C ALA A 669 1.00 -2.17 4.48
N ARG A 670 2.26 -1.75 4.63
CA ARG A 670 3.11 -1.27 3.52
C ARG A 670 4.53 -1.80 3.62
N GLY A 671 5.13 -2.05 2.46
CA GLY A 671 6.52 -2.46 2.37
C GLY A 671 7.50 -1.29 2.41
N MET A 672 8.70 -1.55 2.95
CA MET A 672 9.86 -0.65 2.88
C MET A 672 11.01 -1.27 2.07
N GLN A 673 10.75 -2.39 1.40
CA GLN A 673 11.77 -3.14 0.67
C GLN A 673 12.21 -2.39 -0.59
N PRO A 674 13.49 -2.50 -1.00
CA PRO A 674 14.02 -1.92 -2.23
C PRO A 674 13.48 -2.43 -3.58
N LEU A 675 12.17 -2.63 -3.66
CA LEU A 675 11.41 -3.08 -4.83
C LEU A 675 10.26 -2.11 -5.05
N TRP A 676 10.21 -1.47 -6.22
CA TRP A 676 9.22 -0.45 -6.56
C TRP A 676 7.76 -0.88 -6.35
N TYR A 677 7.44 -2.16 -6.50
CA TYR A 677 6.09 -2.71 -6.31
C TYR A 677 5.76 -3.07 -4.85
N TYR A 678 6.73 -3.01 -3.93
CA TYR A 678 6.52 -3.20 -2.48
C TYR A 678 6.74 -1.91 -1.68
N TYR A 679 7.65 -1.03 -2.12
CA TYR A 679 7.97 0.19 -1.40
C TYR A 679 6.79 1.19 -1.38
N GLY A 680 6.19 1.39 -0.21
CA GLY A 680 4.99 2.23 -0.02
C GLY A 680 3.69 1.63 -0.57
N SER A 681 3.78 0.53 -1.30
CA SER A 681 2.65 -0.22 -1.86
C SER A 681 1.76 -0.78 -0.75
N ASP A 682 0.44 -0.71 -0.93
CA ASP A 682 -0.50 -1.36 -0.01
C ASP A 682 -0.35 -2.88 -0.05
N ASN A 683 -0.27 -3.48 1.14
CA ASN A 683 -0.22 -4.92 1.38
C ASN A 683 -1.49 -5.29 2.15
N ARG A 684 -2.46 -5.83 1.42
CA ARG A 684 -3.80 -6.17 1.93
C ARG A 684 -4.28 -7.49 1.38
N HIS A 685 -5.36 -8.02 1.96
CA HIS A 685 -6.12 -9.16 1.46
C HIS A 685 -5.37 -10.50 1.43
N MET A 686 -4.37 -10.67 0.57
CA MET A 686 -3.66 -11.93 0.30
C MET A 686 -2.14 -11.75 0.32
N GLY A 687 -1.65 -10.85 1.17
CA GLY A 687 -0.22 -10.60 1.37
C GLY A 687 0.45 -9.95 0.16
N GLU A 688 1.78 -9.94 0.18
CA GLU A 688 2.59 -9.18 -0.78
C GLU A 688 2.44 -9.63 -2.23
N SER A 689 1.93 -10.85 -2.47
CA SER A 689 2.07 -11.51 -3.76
C SER A 689 1.06 -11.02 -4.81
N TRP A 690 -0.08 -10.47 -4.38
CA TRP A 690 -1.24 -10.30 -5.25
C TRP A 690 -1.72 -8.86 -5.42
N TRP A 691 -1.95 -8.14 -4.31
CA TRP A 691 -2.49 -6.78 -4.33
C TRP A 691 -1.35 -5.80 -4.12
N ASN A 692 -0.86 -5.17 -5.19
CA ASN A 692 0.21 -4.18 -5.11
C ASN A 692 -0.17 -2.94 -5.92
N LEU A 693 0.16 -1.74 -5.42
CA LEU A 693 -0.15 -0.48 -6.11
C LEU A 693 -1.64 -0.32 -6.43
N GLY A 694 -2.51 -0.76 -5.53
CA GLY A 694 -3.94 -0.49 -5.61
C GLY A 694 -4.25 0.97 -5.25
N TYR A 695 -5.53 1.36 -5.32
CA TYR A 695 -5.96 2.72 -4.98
C TYR A 695 -5.46 3.17 -3.59
N GLU A 696 -5.39 2.23 -2.64
CA GLU A 696 -5.02 2.51 -1.26
C GLU A 696 -3.55 2.87 -1.10
N THR A 697 -2.71 2.54 -2.10
CA THR A 697 -1.32 3.03 -2.13
C THR A 697 -1.24 4.54 -2.00
N GLN A 698 -2.05 5.29 -2.76
CA GLN A 698 -2.07 6.76 -2.66
C GLN A 698 -3.16 7.31 -1.74
N LEU A 699 -4.32 6.66 -1.64
CA LEU A 699 -5.37 7.11 -0.73
C LEU A 699 -4.91 7.05 0.73
N GLY A 700 -4.30 5.94 1.14
CA GLY A 700 -3.73 5.83 2.49
C GLY A 700 -2.54 6.77 2.71
N ALA A 701 -1.79 7.13 1.66
CA ALA A 701 -0.73 8.13 1.76
C ALA A 701 -1.28 9.51 2.14
N TRP A 702 -2.51 9.87 1.71
CA TRP A 702 -3.16 11.10 2.18
C TRP A 702 -3.39 11.10 3.69
N GLN A 703 -3.93 10.00 4.24
CA GLN A 703 -4.16 9.85 5.68
C GLN A 703 -2.84 9.97 6.46
N GLN A 704 -1.80 9.27 6.02
CA GLN A 704 -0.49 9.33 6.67
C GLN A 704 0.14 10.72 6.57
N GLN A 705 -0.02 11.39 5.43
CA GLN A 705 0.52 12.73 5.22
C GLN A 705 -0.18 13.76 6.12
N ASP A 706 -1.49 13.67 6.32
CA ASP A 706 -2.21 14.52 7.27
C ASP A 706 -1.77 14.26 8.72
N TYR A 707 -1.60 12.99 9.11
CA TYR A 707 -1.06 12.63 10.43
C TYR A 707 0.33 13.23 10.65
N LEU A 708 1.24 13.13 9.68
CA LEU A 708 2.58 13.73 9.75
C LEU A 708 2.54 15.25 9.90
N ARG A 709 1.56 15.93 9.29
CA ARG A 709 1.42 17.40 9.37
C ARG A 709 0.86 17.85 10.70
N GLU A 710 -0.13 17.14 11.22
CA GLU A 710 -0.93 17.62 12.36
C GLU A 710 -0.49 17.01 13.69
N GLU A 711 -0.16 15.71 13.71
CA GLU A 711 -0.01 14.92 14.94
C GLU A 711 1.47 14.66 15.30
N MET A 712 2.34 14.53 14.30
CA MET A 712 3.74 14.15 14.53
C MET A 712 4.71 15.34 14.54
N ALA A 713 5.72 15.31 15.40
CA ALA A 713 6.76 16.33 15.46
C ALA A 713 7.98 15.94 14.62
N ALA A 714 8.52 16.90 13.88
CA ALA A 714 9.80 16.73 13.21
C ALA A 714 10.91 16.47 14.25
N GLY A 715 11.48 15.27 14.24
CA GLY A 715 12.47 14.81 15.23
C GLY A 715 12.00 13.66 16.12
N ASP A 716 10.71 13.29 16.08
CA ASP A 716 10.25 12.02 16.63
C ASP A 716 11.02 10.87 15.97
N ARG A 717 11.33 9.82 16.75
CA ARG A 717 12.24 8.73 16.33
C ARG A 717 11.84 8.09 15.00
N ASP A 718 10.54 7.96 14.75
CA ASP A 718 9.98 7.27 13.59
C ASP A 718 9.51 8.22 12.49
N PHE A 719 9.71 9.54 12.65
CA PHE A 719 9.24 10.54 11.70
C PHE A 719 9.84 10.32 10.31
N ASP A 720 11.17 10.13 10.23
CA ASP A 720 11.85 9.94 8.95
C ASP A 720 11.37 8.68 8.23
N GLU A 721 11.19 7.57 8.93
CA GLU A 721 10.72 6.32 8.31
C GLU A 721 9.27 6.45 7.84
N SER A 722 8.42 7.11 8.65
CA SER A 722 7.04 7.42 8.28
C SER A 722 6.99 8.32 7.04
N MET A 723 7.77 9.40 7.01
CA MET A 723 7.85 10.31 5.86
C MET A 723 8.31 9.60 4.58
N ARG A 724 9.35 8.76 4.67
CA ARG A 724 9.84 7.96 3.54
C ARG A 724 8.78 7.00 3.01
N SER A 725 8.09 6.29 3.91
CA SER A 725 7.00 5.38 3.53
C SER A 725 5.85 6.13 2.87
N THR A 726 5.37 7.21 3.50
CA THR A 726 4.25 8.04 3.01
C THR A 726 4.55 8.66 1.66
N TYR A 727 5.72 9.28 1.49
CA TYR A 727 6.08 9.90 0.21
C TYR A 727 6.42 8.86 -0.87
N GLY A 728 6.99 7.72 -0.47
CA GLY A 728 7.17 6.56 -1.34
C GLY A 728 5.83 6.05 -1.89
N ALA A 729 4.84 5.89 -1.02
CA ALA A 729 3.48 5.49 -1.37
C ALA A 729 2.78 6.51 -2.28
N LEU A 730 2.94 7.81 -1.99
CA LEU A 730 2.45 8.90 -2.84
C LEU A 730 3.01 8.78 -4.27
N LEU A 731 4.32 8.54 -4.42
CA LEU A 731 4.92 8.38 -5.75
C LEU A 731 4.57 7.06 -6.41
N ALA A 732 4.44 5.98 -5.64
CA ALA A 732 4.23 4.65 -6.15
C ALA A 732 2.94 4.51 -6.95
N GLY A 733 1.84 5.11 -6.51
CA GLY A 733 0.57 5.05 -7.25
C GLY A 733 0.63 5.73 -8.62
N TRP A 734 1.47 6.74 -8.84
CA TRP A 734 1.60 7.37 -10.16
C TRP A 734 2.17 6.43 -11.22
N ALA A 735 2.82 5.32 -10.82
CA ALA A 735 3.29 4.29 -11.75
C ALA A 735 2.15 3.60 -12.52
N ASN A 736 0.93 3.62 -11.99
CA ASN A 736 -0.25 3.04 -12.63
C ASN A 736 -0.61 3.76 -13.94
N ILE A 737 -0.28 5.04 -14.11
CA ILE A 737 -0.60 5.82 -15.32
C ILE A 737 0.39 5.48 -16.43
N ASN A 738 -0.10 4.95 -17.53
CA ASN A 738 0.71 4.56 -18.68
C ASN A 738 1.17 5.78 -19.50
N ALA A 739 2.46 6.04 -19.50
CA ALA A 739 3.16 6.98 -20.40
C ALA A 739 3.95 6.25 -21.51
N GLY A 740 3.66 4.96 -21.72
CA GLY A 740 4.32 4.09 -22.70
C GLY A 740 5.08 2.91 -22.07
N GLN A 741 5.21 2.88 -20.74
CA GLN A 741 5.94 1.86 -20.01
C GLN A 741 5.14 0.59 -19.70
N ILE A 742 3.80 0.69 -19.66
CA ILE A 742 2.89 -0.46 -19.51
C ILE A 742 2.48 -0.94 -20.90
N SER A 743 1.95 -0.03 -21.72
CA SER A 743 1.56 -0.29 -23.09
C SER A 743 2.10 0.78 -24.03
N ALA A 744 2.80 0.35 -25.09
CA ALA A 744 3.36 1.25 -26.10
C ALA A 744 2.32 1.72 -27.14
N ASP A 745 1.08 1.24 -27.08
CA ASP A 745 0.02 1.69 -27.98
C ASP A 745 -0.33 3.17 -27.69
N PRO A 746 -0.27 4.07 -28.69
CA PRO A 746 -0.67 5.45 -28.52
C PRO A 746 -2.08 5.64 -27.96
N ALA A 747 -3.02 4.73 -28.25
CA ALA A 747 -4.39 4.77 -27.72
C ALA A 747 -4.48 4.46 -26.22
N ASN A 748 -3.40 3.99 -25.60
CA ASN A 748 -3.34 3.68 -24.17
C ASN A 748 -2.52 4.71 -23.37
N ILE A 749 -1.96 5.74 -24.00
CA ILE A 749 -1.20 6.77 -23.29
C ILE A 749 -2.17 7.62 -22.48
N GLY A 750 -1.95 7.67 -21.17
CA GLY A 750 -2.87 8.28 -20.21
C GLY A 750 -3.88 7.30 -19.59
N ALA A 751 -3.98 6.05 -20.06
CA ALA A 751 -4.76 5.03 -19.36
C ALA A 751 -4.06 4.64 -18.05
N ALA A 752 -4.83 4.32 -17.01
CA ALA A 752 -4.28 3.81 -15.76
C ALA A 752 -4.48 2.28 -15.65
N SER A 753 -3.55 1.59 -15.01
CA SER A 753 -3.78 0.23 -14.56
C SER A 753 -4.53 0.25 -13.23
N TRP A 754 -5.47 -0.67 -13.04
CA TRP A 754 -6.17 -0.84 -11.76
C TRP A 754 -5.17 -1.08 -10.63
N GLN A 755 -4.29 -2.06 -10.80
CA GLN A 755 -3.27 -2.42 -9.82
C GLN A 755 -2.16 -3.24 -10.49
N TYR A 756 -1.10 -3.50 -9.74
CA TYR A 756 -0.03 -4.41 -10.11
C TYR A 756 -0.10 -5.71 -9.30
N GLN A 757 0.30 -6.83 -9.90
CA GLN A 757 0.51 -8.08 -9.18
C GLN A 757 1.94 -8.60 -9.36
N SER A 758 2.72 -8.59 -8.28
CA SER A 758 4.13 -9.01 -8.31
C SER A 758 4.33 -10.49 -8.62
N GLN A 759 3.31 -11.33 -8.41
CA GLN A 759 3.38 -12.74 -8.80
C GLN A 759 3.28 -12.96 -10.32
N LEU A 760 2.85 -12.00 -11.13
CA LEU A 760 2.63 -12.19 -12.57
C LEU A 760 1.68 -13.38 -12.90
N GLY A 761 1.51 -13.64 -14.21
CA GLY A 761 0.69 -14.73 -14.72
C GLY A 761 -0.81 -14.50 -14.64
N VAL A 762 -1.60 -15.49 -15.05
CA VAL A 762 -3.08 -15.34 -15.11
C VAL A 762 -3.61 -15.01 -13.69
N PRO A 763 -4.44 -13.97 -13.54
CA PRO A 763 -5.10 -13.71 -12.25
C PRO A 763 -5.95 -14.91 -11.83
N GLU A 764 -6.19 -15.03 -10.53
CA GLU A 764 -6.87 -16.18 -9.93
C GLU A 764 -8.28 -16.39 -10.51
N PRO A 765 -8.91 -17.58 -10.36
CA PRO A 765 -10.14 -17.93 -11.11
C PRO A 765 -11.28 -16.91 -11.05
N ASN A 766 -11.46 -16.22 -9.92
CA ASN A 766 -12.47 -15.17 -9.74
C ASN A 766 -12.17 -13.86 -10.49
N TRP A 767 -10.94 -13.70 -10.97
CA TRP A 767 -10.41 -12.51 -11.66
C TRP A 767 -9.75 -12.85 -12.99
N ALA A 768 -9.78 -14.12 -13.43
CA ALA A 768 -9.14 -14.59 -14.65
C ALA A 768 -9.66 -13.92 -15.94
N PHE A 769 -10.80 -13.20 -15.85
CA PHE A 769 -11.33 -12.38 -16.93
C PHE A 769 -10.57 -11.05 -17.11
N MET A 770 -9.82 -10.60 -16.10
CA MET A 770 -9.04 -9.37 -16.13
C MET A 770 -7.77 -9.56 -16.97
N PRO A 771 -7.63 -8.85 -18.11
CA PRO A 771 -6.41 -8.92 -18.90
C PRO A 771 -5.24 -8.32 -18.13
N GLN A 772 -4.05 -8.85 -18.37
CA GLN A 772 -2.83 -8.33 -17.76
C GLN A 772 -1.73 -8.09 -18.78
N ILE A 773 -0.91 -7.08 -18.48
CA ILE A 773 0.26 -6.70 -19.25
C ILE A 773 1.43 -6.64 -18.27
N ASP A 774 2.26 -7.69 -18.26
CA ASP A 774 3.44 -7.77 -17.39
C ASP A 774 3.13 -7.48 -15.90
N GLY A 775 2.09 -8.12 -15.36
CA GLY A 775 1.64 -7.94 -13.97
C GLY A 775 0.67 -6.76 -13.76
N TRP A 776 0.58 -5.81 -14.68
CA TRP A 776 -0.39 -4.71 -14.62
C TRP A 776 -1.78 -5.18 -15.02
N TRP A 777 -2.78 -4.94 -14.18
CA TRP A 777 -4.18 -5.20 -14.48
C TRP A 777 -4.67 -4.16 -15.48
N ALA A 778 -5.00 -4.61 -16.69
CA ALA A 778 -5.08 -3.75 -17.87
C ALA A 778 -6.36 -2.92 -17.97
N TRP A 779 -7.19 -2.87 -16.93
CA TRP A 779 -8.39 -2.03 -16.87
C TRP A 779 -8.11 -0.73 -16.12
N SER A 780 -8.44 0.41 -16.75
CA SER A 780 -8.40 1.76 -16.17
C SER A 780 -9.73 2.08 -15.50
N GLY A 781 -9.72 2.63 -14.28
CA GLY A 781 -10.93 2.96 -13.53
C GLY A 781 -10.71 3.17 -12.04
N GLU A 782 -10.55 2.10 -11.24
CA GLU A 782 -10.55 2.22 -9.77
C GLU A 782 -9.32 2.96 -9.21
N ALA A 783 -8.18 2.93 -9.91
CA ALA A 783 -6.95 3.63 -9.52
C ALA A 783 -7.14 5.14 -9.36
N ASP A 784 -8.16 5.72 -10.02
CA ASP A 784 -8.55 7.13 -9.90
C ASP A 784 -8.86 7.55 -8.46
N LEU A 785 -9.35 6.63 -7.62
CA LEU A 785 -9.55 6.95 -6.20
C LEU A 785 -8.22 7.20 -5.48
N GLY A 786 -7.19 6.42 -5.85
CA GLY A 786 -5.83 6.65 -5.40
C GLY A 786 -5.31 8.00 -5.87
N PHE A 787 -5.49 8.33 -7.15
CA PHE A 787 -5.07 9.63 -7.71
C PHE A 787 -5.78 10.81 -7.04
N TRP A 788 -7.05 10.65 -6.69
CA TRP A 788 -7.79 11.64 -5.89
C TRP A 788 -7.10 11.90 -4.53
N GLY A 789 -6.75 10.83 -3.80
CA GLY A 789 -5.92 10.92 -2.59
C GLY A 789 -4.55 11.54 -2.85
N GLY A 790 -3.90 11.16 -3.95
CA GLY A 790 -2.62 11.69 -4.40
C GLY A 790 -2.63 13.20 -4.62
N LEU A 791 -3.65 13.75 -5.29
CA LEU A 791 -3.84 15.19 -5.45
C LEU A 791 -4.02 15.89 -4.10
N ARG A 792 -4.76 15.29 -3.16
CA ARG A 792 -4.97 15.83 -1.80
C ARG A 792 -3.72 15.74 -0.93
N ALA A 793 -2.83 14.78 -1.16
CA ALA A 793 -1.58 14.60 -0.42
C ALA A 793 -0.42 15.46 -0.96
N SER A 794 -0.36 15.68 -2.29
CA SER A 794 0.79 16.28 -2.99
C SER A 794 1.23 17.64 -2.43
N GLU A 795 2.48 17.70 -1.97
CA GLU A 795 3.16 18.91 -1.51
C GLU A 795 4.67 18.76 -1.65
N VAL A 796 5.39 19.88 -1.62
CA VAL A 796 6.83 19.84 -1.31
C VAL A 796 7.02 19.71 0.20
N ALA A 797 7.58 18.60 0.66
CA ALA A 797 7.91 18.40 2.07
C ALA A 797 9.43 18.55 2.29
N VAL A 798 9.84 19.61 2.97
CA VAL A 798 11.24 19.86 3.32
C VAL A 798 11.53 19.28 4.71
N VAL A 799 12.50 18.38 4.78
CA VAL A 799 12.81 17.58 5.99
C VAL A 799 14.32 17.56 6.20
N GLU A 800 14.77 17.66 7.45
CA GLU A 800 16.14 17.30 7.83
C GLU A 800 16.16 15.81 8.19
N ASP A 801 16.33 14.97 7.18
CA ASP A 801 16.35 13.51 7.35
C ASP A 801 17.65 13.09 8.05
N ARG A 802 17.57 12.20 9.05
CA ARG A 802 18.74 11.80 9.85
C ARG A 802 19.83 11.10 9.01
N ILE A 803 19.50 10.54 7.86
CA ILE A 803 20.41 9.75 7.02
C ILE A 803 20.94 10.58 5.88
N VAL A 804 20.05 11.22 5.11
CA VAL A 804 20.47 11.96 3.91
C VAL A 804 20.73 13.44 4.18
N GLY A 805 20.23 13.97 5.29
CA GLY A 805 20.25 15.40 5.63
C GLY A 805 19.08 16.18 5.05
N LEU A 806 19.27 17.49 4.90
CA LEU A 806 18.24 18.37 4.36
C LEU A 806 17.83 17.94 2.93
N TYR A 807 16.55 17.62 2.77
CA TYR A 807 15.96 17.11 1.54
C TYR A 807 14.58 17.74 1.29
N ALA A 808 14.16 17.84 0.03
CA ALA A 808 12.81 18.25 -0.35
C ALA A 808 12.14 17.12 -1.14
N TYR A 809 11.17 16.45 -0.54
CA TYR A 809 10.33 15.51 -1.25
C TYR A 809 9.41 16.28 -2.20
N GLY A 810 9.31 15.79 -3.44
CA GLY A 810 8.52 16.43 -4.50
C GLY A 810 9.02 17.81 -4.93
N GLY A 811 10.29 18.15 -4.72
CA GLY A 811 10.83 19.43 -5.18
C GLY A 811 12.36 19.47 -5.25
N ASP A 812 12.89 20.37 -6.07
CA ASP A 812 14.31 20.68 -6.09
C ASP A 812 14.62 21.66 -4.94
N LEU A 813 15.66 21.38 -4.15
CA LEU A 813 16.07 22.21 -3.03
C LEU A 813 17.40 22.93 -3.29
N SER A 814 17.45 24.21 -2.93
CA SER A 814 18.69 24.99 -2.84
C SER A 814 18.77 25.70 -1.49
N ALA A 815 19.82 25.44 -0.73
CA ALA A 815 20.06 26.07 0.56
C ALA A 815 21.13 27.16 0.48
N SER A 816 20.96 28.23 1.25
CA SER A 816 21.91 29.34 1.40
C SER A 816 22.06 29.72 2.88
N ALA A 817 23.01 30.60 3.19
CA ALA A 817 23.17 31.11 4.56
C ALA A 817 21.93 31.89 5.05
N SER A 818 21.12 32.45 4.14
CA SER A 818 19.96 33.28 4.45
C SER A 818 18.63 32.51 4.50
N GLY A 819 18.55 31.34 3.88
CA GLY A 819 17.29 30.61 3.78
C GLY A 819 17.30 29.50 2.72
N LEU A 820 16.12 28.98 2.43
CA LEU A 820 15.87 27.87 1.53
C LEU A 820 15.08 28.33 0.31
N SER A 821 15.37 27.75 -0.85
CA SER A 821 14.60 27.91 -2.07
C SER A 821 14.17 26.54 -2.58
N ILE A 822 12.90 26.40 -2.94
CA ILE A 822 12.33 25.19 -3.53
C ILE A 822 11.71 25.46 -4.90
N VAL A 823 11.81 24.49 -5.81
CA VAL A 823 11.06 24.43 -7.07
C VAL A 823 10.22 23.16 -7.05
N PRO A 824 8.89 23.24 -7.14
CA PRO A 824 8.03 22.09 -6.95
C PRO A 824 8.05 21.13 -8.16
N ARG A 825 8.01 19.84 -7.84
CA ARG A 825 7.92 18.66 -8.72
C ARG A 825 6.79 17.72 -8.33
N ASP A 826 6.00 18.08 -7.31
CA ASP A 826 4.87 17.30 -6.78
C ASP A 826 3.67 17.20 -7.74
N GLY A 827 3.71 17.90 -8.88
CA GLY A 827 2.67 17.93 -9.90
C GLY A 827 1.55 18.93 -9.62
N VAL A 828 1.19 19.17 -8.36
CA VAL A 828 0.09 20.07 -7.97
C VAL A 828 0.56 21.51 -7.82
N ARG A 829 1.71 21.72 -7.16
CA ARG A 829 2.37 23.02 -6.99
C ARG A 829 1.55 24.06 -6.21
N GLN A 830 0.81 23.61 -5.19
CA GLN A 830 -0.03 24.49 -4.35
C GLN A 830 0.40 24.57 -2.88
N ARG A 831 1.20 23.60 -2.41
CA ARG A 831 1.56 23.47 -0.99
C ARG A 831 3.03 23.19 -0.79
N ALA A 832 3.57 23.68 0.31
CA ALA A 832 4.85 23.23 0.85
C ALA A 832 4.84 23.27 2.37
N THR A 833 5.48 22.26 2.99
CA THR A 833 5.68 22.15 4.44
C THR A 833 7.17 22.06 4.76
N PHE A 834 7.63 22.90 5.68
CA PHE A 834 9.02 23.00 6.13
C PHE A 834 9.15 22.44 7.55
N TYR A 835 9.37 21.13 7.67
CA TYR A 835 9.39 20.41 8.95
C TYR A 835 10.54 20.85 9.86
N GLN A 836 11.70 21.19 9.30
CA GLN A 836 12.84 21.77 10.03
C GLN A 836 12.55 23.17 10.60
N HIS A 837 11.46 23.82 10.16
CA HIS A 837 10.96 25.08 10.71
C HIS A 837 9.67 24.88 11.53
N GLY A 838 9.59 23.78 12.27
CA GLY A 838 8.44 23.48 13.14
C GLY A 838 7.16 23.12 12.38
N GLY A 839 7.28 22.72 11.11
CA GLY A 839 6.14 22.42 10.25
C GLY A 839 5.47 23.66 9.67
N PHE A 840 6.16 24.80 9.60
CA PHE A 840 5.69 25.97 8.85
C PHE A 840 5.24 25.55 7.46
N ARG A 841 4.06 25.99 7.04
CA ARG A 841 3.52 25.65 5.72
C ARG A 841 2.74 26.79 5.11
N PHE A 842 2.73 26.81 3.79
CA PHE A 842 1.84 27.65 3.00
C PHE A 842 0.99 26.80 2.05
N GLU A 843 -0.20 27.30 1.75
CA GLU A 843 -1.14 26.68 0.82
C GLU A 843 -1.80 27.76 -0.06
N LEU A 844 -1.92 27.48 -1.35
CA LEU A 844 -2.53 28.34 -2.36
C LEU A 844 -3.83 27.71 -2.88
N THR A 845 -4.91 28.49 -2.92
CA THR A 845 -6.18 28.12 -3.55
C THR A 845 -6.45 29.09 -4.70
N GLY A 846 -6.66 28.56 -5.91
CA GLY A 846 -6.86 29.37 -7.12
C GLY A 846 -5.58 29.80 -7.85
N ALA A 847 -4.40 29.39 -7.36
CA ALA A 847 -3.10 29.65 -7.97
C ALA A 847 -2.10 28.52 -7.69
N ARG A 848 -0.96 28.55 -8.38
CA ARG A 848 0.17 27.61 -8.25
C ARG A 848 1.47 28.39 -8.08
N TYR A 849 2.47 27.82 -7.40
CA TYR A 849 3.79 28.42 -7.29
C TYR A 849 4.81 27.74 -8.22
N ALA A 850 5.68 28.52 -8.85
CA ALA A 850 6.82 28.03 -9.63
C ALA A 850 8.10 27.97 -8.79
N ARG A 851 8.16 28.73 -7.69
CA ARG A 851 9.28 28.76 -6.75
C ARG A 851 8.81 29.34 -5.42
N ALA A 852 9.36 28.84 -4.33
CA ALA A 852 9.25 29.48 -3.02
C ALA A 852 10.64 29.70 -2.43
N THR A 853 10.86 30.86 -1.80
CA THR A 853 12.05 31.17 -1.02
C THR A 853 11.61 31.60 0.37
N VAL A 854 12.17 30.95 1.39
CA VAL A 854 11.82 31.16 2.80
C VAL A 854 13.10 31.43 3.57
N ASP A 855 13.16 32.55 4.29
CA ASP A 855 14.29 32.86 5.15
C ASP A 855 14.30 32.01 6.43
N ASN A 856 15.48 31.84 7.03
CA ASN A 856 15.62 30.97 8.21
C ASN A 856 14.81 31.44 9.44
N ALA A 857 14.41 32.72 9.48
CA ALA A 857 13.65 33.31 10.58
C ALA A 857 12.14 33.33 10.34
N LEU A 858 11.67 32.86 9.17
CA LEU A 858 10.27 32.95 8.73
C LEU A 858 9.73 34.39 8.76
N THR A 859 10.61 35.36 8.54
CA THR A 859 10.28 36.78 8.44
C THR A 859 10.06 37.25 7.01
N GLU A 860 10.58 36.50 6.04
CA GLU A 860 10.43 36.77 4.62
C GLU A 860 10.11 35.49 3.84
N ILE A 861 8.98 35.51 3.14
CA ILE A 861 8.52 34.43 2.27
C ILE A 861 8.29 35.05 0.89
N THR A 862 8.90 34.49 -0.15
CA THR A 862 8.74 34.95 -1.53
C THR A 862 8.29 33.80 -2.40
N LEU A 863 7.16 33.97 -3.09
CA LEU A 863 6.57 32.97 -3.98
C LEU A 863 6.52 33.54 -5.40
N ALA A 864 7.07 32.83 -6.38
CA ALA A 864 6.73 33.09 -7.78
C ALA A 864 5.42 32.37 -8.06
N VAL A 865 4.33 33.10 -8.26
CA VAL A 865 2.96 32.56 -8.36
C VAL A 865 2.41 32.78 -9.76
N GLU A 866 1.62 31.82 -10.24
CA GLU A 866 0.91 31.88 -11.52
C GLU A 866 -0.50 31.30 -11.38
N HIS A 867 -1.44 31.84 -12.15
CA HIS A 867 -2.73 31.21 -12.38
C HIS A 867 -2.61 30.11 -13.44
N GLY A 868 -3.42 29.06 -13.33
CA GLY A 868 -3.60 28.09 -14.41
C GLY A 868 -4.21 28.73 -15.66
N ALA A 869 -4.21 28.02 -16.78
CA ALA A 869 -4.64 28.53 -18.09
C ALA A 869 -6.07 29.11 -18.12
N ALA A 870 -6.94 28.64 -17.22
CA ALA A 870 -8.31 29.10 -17.08
C ALA A 870 -8.58 29.94 -15.81
N GLY A 871 -7.54 30.24 -15.02
CA GLY A 871 -7.62 31.08 -13.82
C GLY A 871 -7.28 32.55 -14.09
N GLY A 872 -7.80 33.45 -13.25
CA GLY A 872 -7.41 34.86 -13.24
C GLY A 872 -8.08 35.62 -12.10
N GLY A 873 -7.42 36.67 -11.61
CA GLY A 873 -7.96 37.53 -10.55
C GLY A 873 -7.24 37.34 -9.22
N ALA A 874 -8.00 37.07 -8.17
CA ALA A 874 -7.47 36.88 -6.83
C ALA A 874 -7.30 35.40 -6.50
N PHE A 875 -6.29 35.05 -5.72
CA PHE A 875 -6.14 33.74 -5.12
C PHE A 875 -6.09 33.85 -3.60
N THR A 876 -6.35 32.75 -2.90
CA THR A 876 -6.23 32.69 -1.45
C THR A 876 -4.92 32.03 -1.08
N MET A 877 -4.20 32.64 -0.13
CA MET A 877 -3.01 32.08 0.48
C MET A 877 -3.24 31.90 1.97
N ARG A 878 -2.94 30.70 2.47
CA ARG A 878 -2.98 30.38 3.89
C ARG A 878 -1.57 30.08 4.38
N LEU A 879 -1.22 30.64 5.54
CA LEU A 879 -0.07 30.25 6.33
C LEU A 879 -0.55 29.46 7.55
N SER A 880 0.15 28.39 7.88
CA SER A 880 -0.06 27.61 9.11
C SER A 880 1.28 27.32 9.78
N ARG A 881 1.28 27.22 11.11
CA ARG A 881 2.49 27.15 11.96
C ARG A 881 3.51 28.26 11.62
N ALA A 882 3.00 29.42 11.22
CA ALA A 882 3.80 30.62 10.95
C ALA A 882 4.08 31.40 12.25
N VAL A 883 5.01 32.36 12.19
CA VAL A 883 5.30 33.21 13.34
C VAL A 883 4.22 34.28 13.45
N ASP A 884 3.59 34.41 14.62
CA ASP A 884 2.56 35.42 14.86
C ASP A 884 3.01 36.84 14.50
N GLY A 885 2.10 37.63 13.93
CA GLY A 885 2.35 39.02 13.54
C GLY A 885 1.64 39.42 12.26
N THR A 886 1.88 40.66 11.84
CA THR A 886 1.38 41.18 10.57
C THR A 886 2.47 41.05 9.51
N TYR A 887 2.13 40.47 8.37
CA TYR A 887 3.00 40.37 7.21
C TYR A 887 2.51 41.36 6.16
N ALA A 888 3.37 42.29 5.75
CA ALA A 888 3.12 43.11 4.57
C ALA A 888 3.19 42.20 3.33
N VAL A 889 2.19 42.30 2.44
CA VAL A 889 2.10 41.53 1.20
C VAL A 889 2.38 42.47 0.03
N GLU A 890 3.37 42.11 -0.79
CA GLU A 890 3.75 42.81 -2.01
C GLU A 890 3.58 41.89 -3.21
N VAL A 891 3.15 42.44 -4.35
CA VAL A 891 3.11 41.77 -5.65
C VAL A 891 3.97 42.56 -6.62
N ASP A 892 5.00 41.93 -7.17
CA ASP A 892 6.00 42.56 -8.05
C ASP A 892 6.63 43.84 -7.46
N GLY A 893 6.78 43.87 -6.13
CA GLY A 893 7.35 44.99 -5.37
C GLY A 893 6.37 46.15 -5.08
N GLU A 894 5.11 46.03 -5.48
CA GLU A 894 4.05 46.98 -5.14
C GLU A 894 3.21 46.45 -3.96
N ALA A 895 2.81 47.34 -3.04
CA ALA A 895 2.02 46.95 -1.88
C ALA A 895 0.63 46.42 -2.30
N ALA A 896 0.33 45.18 -1.92
CA ALA A 896 -0.90 44.47 -2.30
C ALA A 896 -1.82 44.17 -1.10
N GLY A 897 -1.34 44.29 0.13
CA GLY A 897 -2.15 44.13 1.34
C GLY A 897 -1.34 43.72 2.55
N SER A 898 -2.00 43.09 3.52
CA SER A 898 -1.37 42.52 4.71
C SER A 898 -2.05 41.23 5.14
N LEU A 899 -1.29 40.29 5.69
CA LEU A 899 -1.78 39.03 6.26
C LEU A 899 -1.52 39.05 7.78
N ALA A 900 -2.58 38.93 8.58
CA ALA A 900 -2.46 38.77 10.03
C ALA A 900 -2.35 37.28 10.38
N VAL A 901 -1.31 36.91 11.13
CA VAL A 901 -1.11 35.56 11.68
C VAL A 901 -1.36 35.62 13.19
N GLU A 902 -2.34 34.83 13.64
CA GLU A 902 -2.68 34.66 15.05
C GLU A 902 -2.75 33.17 15.39
N GLY A 903 -2.10 32.75 16.49
CA GLY A 903 -2.06 31.33 16.86
C GLY A 903 -1.35 30.47 15.80
N GLY A 904 -0.42 31.06 15.07
CA GLY A 904 0.33 30.44 13.99
C GLY A 904 -0.43 30.27 12.67
N ALA A 905 -1.65 30.78 12.53
CA ALA A 905 -2.43 30.68 11.29
C ALA A 905 -2.89 32.05 10.79
N GLY A 906 -2.92 32.21 9.47
CA GLY A 906 -3.42 33.42 8.83
C GLY A 906 -3.76 33.18 7.36
N THR A 907 -4.73 33.93 6.84
CA THR A 907 -5.17 33.82 5.44
C THR A 907 -5.24 35.21 4.83
N ALA A 908 -4.83 35.33 3.57
CA ALA A 908 -5.02 36.54 2.78
C ALA A 908 -5.49 36.21 1.37
N THR A 909 -6.30 37.10 0.81
CA THR A 909 -6.64 37.12 -0.61
C THR A 909 -5.66 38.06 -1.30
N VAL A 910 -5.02 37.59 -2.37
CA VAL A 910 -3.99 38.33 -3.11
C VAL A 910 -4.42 38.44 -4.56
N ASP A 911 -4.54 39.67 -5.04
CA ASP A 911 -4.83 39.97 -6.45
C ASP A 911 -3.57 39.77 -7.30
N LEU A 912 -3.71 39.06 -8.42
CA LEU A 912 -2.62 38.78 -9.35
C LEU A 912 -3.03 39.12 -10.79
N PRO A 913 -3.15 40.43 -11.12
CA PRO A 913 -3.79 40.90 -12.37
C PRO A 913 -3.05 40.48 -13.65
N GLY A 914 -1.74 40.27 -13.55
CA GLY A 914 -0.88 39.86 -14.67
C GLY A 914 -0.94 38.36 -14.99
N GLY A 915 -1.70 37.56 -14.24
CA GLY A 915 -1.74 36.10 -14.41
C GLY A 915 -0.53 35.37 -13.80
N SER A 916 0.60 36.06 -13.61
CA SER A 916 1.80 35.58 -12.91
C SER A 916 2.57 36.75 -12.31
N GLY A 917 3.32 36.51 -11.23
CA GLY A 917 4.02 37.56 -10.48
C GLY A 917 4.74 37.02 -9.25
N GLU A 918 5.60 37.87 -8.66
CA GLU A 918 6.31 37.56 -7.41
C GLU A 918 5.54 38.11 -6.22
N VAL A 919 5.11 37.22 -5.33
CA VAL A 919 4.39 37.54 -4.10
C VAL A 919 5.36 37.47 -2.94
N ARG A 920 5.62 38.59 -2.28
CA ARG A 920 6.52 38.68 -1.13
C ARG A 920 5.75 39.03 0.14
N LEU A 921 6.01 38.27 1.19
CA LEU A 921 5.51 38.51 2.54
C LEU A 921 6.68 38.92 3.42
N THR A 922 6.58 40.09 4.04
CA THR A 922 7.59 40.59 4.99
C THR A 922 6.92 40.83 6.34
N ARG A 923 7.38 40.13 7.39
CA ARG A 923 6.87 40.32 8.74
C ARG A 923 7.24 41.71 9.26
N GLU A 924 6.23 42.47 9.66
CA GLU A 924 6.43 43.77 10.29
C GLU A 924 7.01 43.57 11.70
N LEU A 925 8.26 43.96 11.89
CA LEU A 925 8.89 43.96 13.21
C LEU A 925 8.38 45.18 13.99
N ALA A 926 7.81 44.95 15.18
CA ALA A 926 7.43 46.04 16.08
C ALA A 926 8.64 46.97 16.30
N PRO A 927 8.47 48.30 16.25
CA PRO A 927 9.57 49.22 16.49
C PRO A 927 10.14 48.95 17.88
N ALA A 928 11.45 48.63 17.94
CA ALA A 928 12.14 48.38 19.20
C ALA A 928 11.83 49.50 20.20
N SER A 929 11.20 49.15 21.32
CA SER A 929 10.97 50.08 22.42
C SER A 929 12.32 50.64 22.86
N ARG A 930 12.53 51.93 22.59
CA ARG A 930 13.74 52.67 22.98
C ARG A 930 13.87 52.82 24.48
#